data_AF-A0A550GSR6-F1
#
_entry.id   AF-A0A550GSR6-F1
#
_cell.length_a   1.000
_cell.length_b   1.000
_cell.length_c   1.000
_cell.angle_alpha   90.00
_cell.angle_beta   90.00
_cell.angle_gamma   90.00
#
_symmetry.space_group_name_H-M   'P 1'
#
loop_
_entity.id
_entity.type
_entity.pdbx_description
1 polymer ?
#
loop_
_entity_poly.entity_id
_entity_poly.type
_entity_poly.pdbx_seq_one_letter_code
_entity_poly.pdbx_strand_id
1 'polypeptide(L)'
;MRCVLGSFHPEPLFKYAIVSDTHIRPPGESSSPWQTNLLTNDRARWVAEQVNSHNPDLVIHLGDVVHPVPHLPTYGSASKVANEIMSRIKAPVYYVPGNHDVGDKDNPAVPSYVVNESYQEKFKEHIGPLCQSFDHRGVHFVLINSPILNSGLPHEAEQREWLEADMEEHGGNRIHVFSHYPPYVYMPHEPSNYDNLDEPARSWLLCLLEKHGVEALFAGHVHHYGYKRYGATRIHGLLSTCFVRQDYAEMFRVEAADEYGRNDAAKLGYCTVDVYEEGHVARIHRSHGMTLRPDETPERMEKPQPVWGPAAPLGVHLRHPLAETVELPYNGPIDEFVRKKTWNDYTLLGLLETGVEMLRLPLGDLVDPITRSRLSEIRDLGYGYGFFTVNTPPDAAKEVIAKHRDLVDFLEVILPWETASATLPQASLLREELSVPIYVANVESSVHRERRGPKYSHYMSHGFRIQDTAPLDAVLPARGAVDGFVFQVGQHDDPWPSIKMIEDYATRIGVTALVNVRLAPENPAEYLCDENHVANRAAESLIAALASPRVKVFLDTFMDLDRGYFPRIGLYDRRLNPRKGGHVARHLTGALNTRGSDIELDAVTKRAGWRICSFHSPEHRYDLLLPQRNTDRRGLSHVLEELSGGEIIDLETGRTTCLTGERSGVEGRATQYLYIHP
;
A
#
# COMPACT_ATOMS: atom_id res chain seq x y z
N MET A 1 13.96 -13.28 -7.80
CA MET A 1 13.49 -14.51 -7.14
C MET A 1 11.99 -14.34 -6.96
N ARG A 2 11.15 -14.84 -7.88
CA ARG A 2 9.71 -14.94 -7.59
C ARG A 2 9.65 -15.89 -6.40
N CYS A 3 9.17 -15.44 -5.24
CA CYS A 3 8.65 -16.36 -4.25
C CYS A 3 7.42 -16.98 -4.93
N VAL A 4 7.64 -18.00 -5.76
CA VAL A 4 6.59 -18.83 -6.31
C VAL A 4 6.13 -19.67 -5.12
N LEU A 5 5.32 -19.04 -4.27
CA LEU A 5 4.38 -19.75 -3.42
C LEU A 5 3.40 -20.40 -4.39
N GLY A 6 3.75 -21.59 -4.87
CA GLY A 6 2.81 -22.44 -5.59
C GLY A 6 1.68 -22.79 -4.64
N SER A 7 0.44 -22.43 -5.00
CA SER A 7 -0.87 -22.94 -4.53
C SER A 7 -1.11 -23.28 -3.05
N PHE A 8 -0.19 -23.01 -2.14
CA PHE A 8 -0.29 -23.18 -0.69
C PHE A 8 0.56 -22.09 -0.05
N HIS A 9 -0.09 -21.16 0.64
CA HIS A 9 0.63 -20.22 1.49
C HIS A 9 1.20 -20.99 2.68
N PRO A 10 2.53 -21.02 2.90
CA PRO A 10 3.05 -21.49 4.16
C PRO A 10 2.55 -20.54 5.25
N GLU A 11 1.96 -21.09 6.32
CA GLU A 11 1.70 -20.31 7.53
C GLU A 11 3.01 -19.64 7.99
N PRO A 12 2.98 -18.37 8.42
CA PRO A 12 4.18 -17.72 8.91
C PRO A 12 4.74 -18.49 10.12
N LEU A 13 6.07 -18.58 10.20
CA LEU A 13 6.77 -19.21 11.33
C LEU A 13 6.39 -18.58 12.65
N PHE A 14 6.23 -17.25 12.65
CA PHE A 14 5.66 -16.46 13.73
C PHE A 14 5.30 -15.06 13.23
N LYS A 15 4.64 -14.29 14.10
CA LYS A 15 4.29 -12.90 13.84
C LYS A 15 4.77 -12.04 14.99
N TYR A 16 5.18 -10.81 14.69
CA TYR A 16 5.39 -9.79 15.72
C TYR A 16 4.71 -8.49 15.32
N ALA A 17 4.45 -7.61 16.28
CA ALA A 17 3.86 -6.30 16.02
C ALA A 17 4.87 -5.19 16.28
N ILE A 18 4.67 -4.05 15.62
CA ILE A 18 5.46 -2.85 15.83
C ILE A 18 4.52 -1.66 16.05
N VAL A 19 4.77 -0.93 17.13
CA VAL A 19 4.10 0.31 17.51
C VAL A 19 5.16 1.42 17.52
N SER A 20 4.78 2.66 17.18
CA SER A 20 5.72 3.77 17.12
C SER A 20 5.06 5.08 17.53
N ASP A 21 5.87 5.97 18.11
CA ASP A 21 5.55 7.38 18.37
C ASP A 21 4.15 7.53 19.01
N THR A 22 3.98 6.91 20.18
CA THR A 22 2.71 6.97 20.92
C THR A 22 2.54 8.30 21.65
N HIS A 23 3.65 8.96 21.98
CA HIS A 23 3.70 10.24 22.67
C HIS A 23 2.70 10.29 23.83
N ILE A 24 2.73 9.27 24.68
CA ILE A 24 1.80 9.17 25.81
C ILE A 24 2.04 10.35 26.76
N ARG A 25 0.94 10.95 27.19
CA ARG A 25 0.95 12.16 28.01
C ARG A 25 0.57 11.88 29.44
N PRO A 26 1.01 12.73 30.38
CA PRO A 26 0.51 12.68 31.75
C PRO A 26 -1.00 12.97 31.79
N PRO A 27 -1.70 12.61 32.87
CA PRO A 27 -3.11 12.96 33.03
C PRO A 27 -3.33 14.48 33.04
N GLY A 28 -4.38 14.95 32.36
CA GLY A 28 -4.92 16.32 32.49
C GLY A 28 -4.24 17.43 31.68
N GLU A 29 -2.91 17.44 31.53
CA GLU A 29 -2.20 18.57 30.90
C GLU A 29 -1.84 18.32 29.42
N SER A 30 -2.01 19.36 28.59
CA SER A 30 -1.48 19.44 27.22
C SER A 30 -0.87 20.82 27.02
N SER A 31 0.42 20.89 26.69
CA SER A 31 1.07 22.12 26.23
C SER A 31 0.65 22.51 24.79
N SER A 32 0.09 21.56 24.04
CA SER A 32 -0.41 21.76 22.69
C SER A 32 -1.88 22.21 22.70
N PRO A 33 -2.26 23.23 21.89
CA PRO A 33 -3.64 23.65 21.74
C PRO A 33 -4.48 22.71 20.85
N TRP A 34 -3.87 21.70 20.22
CA TRP A 34 -4.50 20.85 19.22
C TRP A 34 -5.19 19.63 19.85
N GLN A 35 -6.39 19.32 19.35
CA GLN A 35 -7.21 18.21 19.81
C GLN A 35 -6.56 16.87 19.49
N THR A 36 -5.83 16.72 18.38
CA THR A 36 -5.13 15.47 18.04
C THR A 36 -4.17 15.03 19.15
N ASN A 37 -3.47 15.98 19.80
CA ASN A 37 -2.62 15.66 20.93
C ASN A 37 -3.47 15.14 22.09
N LEU A 38 -4.66 15.72 22.34
CA LEU A 38 -5.59 15.27 23.37
C LEU A 38 -6.02 13.80 23.23
N LEU A 39 -5.94 13.24 22.03
CA LEU A 39 -6.34 11.87 21.70
C LEU A 39 -5.21 10.83 21.81
N THR A 40 -3.96 11.25 22.04
CA THR A 40 -2.76 10.37 22.12
C THR A 40 -2.96 9.12 22.97
N ASN A 41 -3.33 9.28 24.25
CA ASN A 41 -3.50 8.17 25.18
C ASN A 41 -4.64 7.21 24.76
N ASP A 42 -5.72 7.76 24.22
CA ASP A 42 -6.90 7.00 23.81
C ASP A 42 -6.64 6.21 22.52
N ARG A 43 -5.87 6.79 21.60
CA ARG A 43 -5.37 6.12 20.38
C ARG A 43 -4.40 5.01 20.73
N ALA A 44 -3.45 5.26 21.63
CA ALA A 44 -2.51 4.24 22.10
C ALA A 44 -3.22 3.06 22.75
N ARG A 45 -4.25 3.30 23.60
CA ARG A 45 -5.07 2.23 24.19
C ARG A 45 -5.85 1.44 23.14
N TRP A 46 -6.40 2.11 22.13
CA TRP A 46 -7.08 1.41 21.04
C TRP A 46 -6.10 0.52 20.26
N VAL A 47 -4.93 1.05 19.88
CA VAL A 47 -3.89 0.30 19.17
C VAL A 47 -3.41 -0.90 19.99
N ALA A 48 -3.17 -0.74 21.29
CA ALA A 48 -2.78 -1.84 22.17
C ALA A 48 -3.79 -3.01 22.15
N GLU A 49 -5.09 -2.71 22.14
CA GLU A 49 -6.14 -3.73 22.04
C GLU A 49 -6.24 -4.37 20.64
N GLN A 50 -5.99 -3.61 19.57
CA GLN A 50 -5.97 -4.17 18.22
C GLN A 50 -4.73 -5.02 17.96
N VAL A 51 -3.56 -4.67 18.49
CA VAL A 51 -2.36 -5.50 18.40
C VAL A 51 -2.63 -6.91 18.95
N ASN A 52 -3.43 -7.01 20.02
CA ASN A 52 -3.81 -8.31 20.60
C ASN A 52 -4.67 -9.18 19.66
N SER A 53 -5.39 -8.63 18.67
CA SER A 53 -6.19 -9.46 17.74
C SER A 53 -5.32 -10.22 16.74
N HIS A 54 -4.08 -9.79 16.54
CA HIS A 54 -3.14 -10.43 15.63
C HIS A 54 -2.33 -11.57 16.29
N ASN A 55 -2.52 -11.80 17.59
CA ASN A 55 -1.80 -12.79 18.39
C ASN A 55 -0.28 -12.81 18.14
N PRO A 56 0.42 -11.67 18.24
CA PRO A 56 1.86 -11.62 17.99
C PRO A 56 2.64 -12.36 19.09
N ASP A 57 3.78 -12.94 18.75
CA ASP A 57 4.72 -13.55 19.69
C ASP A 57 5.41 -12.50 20.57
N LEU A 58 5.65 -11.30 20.00
CA LEU A 58 6.28 -10.16 20.66
C LEU A 58 5.87 -8.83 20.01
N VAL A 59 6.13 -7.72 20.70
CA VAL A 59 5.90 -6.35 20.20
C VAL A 59 7.15 -5.51 20.38
N ILE A 60 7.50 -4.73 19.35
CA ILE A 60 8.53 -3.70 19.42
C ILE A 60 7.88 -2.32 19.44
N HIS A 61 8.30 -1.45 20.36
CA HIS A 61 7.94 -0.03 20.35
C HIS A 61 9.16 0.80 19.88
N LEU A 62 9.04 1.49 18.75
CA LEU A 62 10.13 2.22 18.08
C LEU A 62 10.47 3.59 18.70
N GLY A 63 10.27 3.76 20.00
CA GLY A 63 10.55 5.02 20.71
C GLY A 63 9.46 6.09 20.58
N ASP A 64 9.74 7.21 21.21
CA ASP A 64 8.80 8.29 21.51
C ASP A 64 7.57 7.76 22.24
N VAL A 65 7.85 6.99 23.30
CA VAL A 65 6.85 6.34 24.16
C VAL A 65 6.04 7.40 24.90
N VAL A 66 6.71 8.42 25.42
CA VAL A 66 6.08 9.53 26.13
C VAL A 66 6.30 10.85 25.40
N HIS A 67 5.35 11.77 25.53
CA HIS A 67 5.48 13.11 24.94
C HIS A 67 6.42 14.06 25.71
N PRO A 68 6.35 14.21 27.04
CA PRO A 68 7.29 15.10 27.73
C PRO A 68 8.71 14.55 27.60
N VAL A 69 9.68 15.42 27.32
CA VAL A 69 11.10 15.08 27.37
C VAL A 69 11.57 14.86 28.83
N PRO A 70 12.68 14.12 29.08
CA PRO A 70 13.08 13.74 30.44
C PRO A 70 13.40 14.92 31.37
N HIS A 71 13.70 16.10 30.82
CA HIS A 71 13.88 17.32 31.60
C HIS A 71 12.63 17.74 32.37
N LEU A 72 11.44 17.46 31.83
CA LEU A 72 10.18 17.95 32.37
C LEU A 72 9.76 17.15 33.61
N PRO A 73 9.24 17.80 34.67
CA PRO A 73 8.75 17.12 35.87
C PRO A 73 7.68 16.05 35.62
N THR A 74 6.96 16.15 34.50
CA THR A 74 5.87 15.24 34.14
C THR A 74 6.33 13.94 33.47
N TYR A 75 7.62 13.79 33.14
CA TYR A 75 8.18 12.59 32.48
C TYR A 75 7.83 11.29 33.21
N GLY A 76 8.11 11.22 34.51
CA GLY A 76 7.83 10.02 35.32
C GLY A 76 6.33 9.71 35.43
N SER A 77 5.47 10.73 35.48
CA SER A 77 4.01 10.52 35.46
C SER A 77 3.49 10.04 34.11
N ALA A 78 4.02 10.57 33.00
CA ALA A 78 3.69 10.10 31.65
C ALA A 78 4.14 8.65 31.45
N SER A 79 5.34 8.31 31.94
CA SER A 79 5.89 6.94 31.85
C SER A 79 5.04 5.92 32.60
N LYS A 80 4.48 6.29 33.76
CA LYS A 80 3.53 5.44 34.49
C LYS A 80 2.26 5.17 33.68
N VAL A 81 1.71 6.20 33.04
CA VAL A 81 0.54 6.05 32.15
C VAL A 81 0.90 5.21 30.94
N ALA A 82 2.11 5.38 30.38
CA ALA A 82 2.58 4.56 29.27
C ALA A 82 2.63 3.09 29.64
N ASN A 83 3.23 2.75 30.78
CA ASN A 83 3.26 1.37 31.28
C ASN A 83 1.86 0.81 31.53
N GLU A 84 0.92 1.60 32.07
CA GLU A 84 -0.47 1.18 32.24
C GLU A 84 -1.14 0.85 30.89
N ILE A 85 -1.01 1.75 29.91
CA ILE A 85 -1.60 1.58 28.57
C ILE A 85 -0.98 0.36 27.87
N MET A 86 0.34 0.27 27.86
CA MET A 86 1.07 -0.78 27.16
C MET A 86 0.93 -2.15 27.83
N SER A 87 0.66 -2.22 29.14
CA SER A 87 0.36 -3.48 29.84
C SER A 87 -0.90 -4.19 29.34
N ARG A 88 -1.73 -3.53 28.53
CA ARG A 88 -2.88 -4.13 27.84
C ARG A 88 -2.44 -5.08 26.72
N ILE A 89 -1.24 -4.88 26.16
CA ILE A 89 -0.67 -5.81 25.19
C ILE A 89 -0.30 -7.10 25.92
N LYS A 90 -0.80 -8.24 25.41
CA LYS A 90 -0.60 -9.56 26.04
C LYS A 90 0.79 -10.13 25.78
N ALA A 91 1.37 -9.83 24.62
CA ALA A 91 2.69 -10.28 24.24
C ALA A 91 3.79 -9.41 24.91
N PRO A 92 5.01 -9.93 25.09
CA PRO A 92 6.14 -9.15 25.59
C PRO A 92 6.39 -7.91 24.72
N VAL A 93 6.61 -6.75 25.36
CA VAL A 93 6.90 -5.48 24.69
C VAL A 93 8.36 -5.09 24.93
N TYR A 94 9.10 -4.83 23.85
CA TYR A 94 10.47 -4.34 23.86
C TYR A 94 10.52 -2.91 23.34
N TYR A 95 11.30 -2.05 23.99
CA TYR A 95 11.34 -0.62 23.69
C TYR A 95 12.67 -0.22 23.09
N VAL A 96 12.61 0.62 22.04
CA VAL A 96 13.70 1.40 21.48
C VAL A 96 13.60 2.81 22.07
N PRO A 97 14.70 3.47 22.49
CA PRO A 97 14.64 4.87 22.92
C PRO A 97 14.43 5.83 21.74
N GLY A 98 13.45 6.73 21.84
CA GLY A 98 13.25 7.85 20.93
C GLY A 98 13.80 9.19 21.44
N ASN A 99 13.71 10.24 20.62
CA ASN A 99 14.24 11.54 21.00
C ASN A 99 13.44 12.23 22.12
N HIS A 100 12.14 11.95 22.22
CA HIS A 100 11.34 12.37 23.38
C HIS A 100 11.66 11.55 24.64
N ASP A 101 12.28 10.39 24.50
CA ASP A 101 12.57 9.48 25.61
C ASP A 101 13.96 9.71 26.23
N VAL A 102 14.97 10.05 25.43
CA VAL A 102 16.36 10.25 25.89
C VAL A 102 16.97 11.60 25.48
N GLY A 103 16.28 12.42 24.69
CA GLY A 103 16.77 13.66 24.10
C GLY A 103 17.11 13.50 22.61
N ASP A 104 17.13 14.62 21.88
CA ASP A 104 17.45 14.65 20.45
C ASP A 104 18.96 14.46 20.18
N LYS A 105 19.28 14.03 18.96
CA LYS A 105 20.65 14.08 18.45
C LYS A 105 21.19 15.52 18.48
N ASP A 106 22.51 15.69 18.56
CA ASP A 106 23.12 17.02 18.61
C ASP A 106 22.95 17.75 17.27
N ASN A 107 21.95 18.64 17.21
CA ASN A 107 21.68 19.47 16.06
C ASN A 107 21.45 20.93 16.51
N PRO A 108 22.42 21.85 16.30
CA PRO A 108 22.31 23.23 16.76
C PRO A 108 21.22 24.03 16.02
N ALA A 109 20.69 23.51 14.91
CA ALA A 109 19.62 24.14 14.15
C ALA A 109 18.21 23.76 14.64
N VAL A 110 18.10 22.89 15.66
CA VAL A 110 16.82 22.43 16.20
C VAL A 110 16.72 22.84 17.67
N PRO A 111 15.65 23.55 18.09
CA PRO A 111 15.50 24.01 19.47
C PRO A 111 15.00 22.87 20.38
N SER A 112 15.80 21.82 20.53
CA SER A 112 15.48 20.68 21.39
C SER A 112 16.60 20.37 22.40
N TYR A 113 16.27 19.61 23.42
CA TYR A 113 17.23 19.15 24.42
C TYR A 113 18.00 17.96 23.88
N VAL A 114 19.33 18.10 23.84
CA VAL A 114 20.24 17.05 23.38
C VAL A 114 20.28 15.90 24.37
N VAL A 115 20.41 14.69 23.83
CA VAL A 115 20.63 13.45 24.57
C VAL A 115 21.78 13.57 25.58
N ASN A 116 21.59 13.00 26.77
CA ASN A 116 22.60 13.00 27.83
C ASN A 116 22.43 11.80 28.78
N GLU A 117 23.40 11.59 29.68
CA GLU A 117 23.41 10.45 30.62
C GLU A 117 22.22 10.48 31.59
N SER A 118 21.85 11.65 32.12
CA SER A 118 20.72 11.78 33.06
C SER A 118 19.39 11.35 32.44
N TYR A 119 19.19 11.64 31.15
CA TYR A 119 17.99 11.28 30.40
C TYR A 119 17.96 9.78 30.10
N GLN A 120 19.11 9.20 29.76
CA GLN A 120 19.28 7.76 29.58
C GLN A 120 19.00 6.98 30.88
N GLU A 121 19.43 7.48 32.04
CA GLU A 121 19.08 6.86 33.33
C GLU A 121 17.57 6.88 33.60
N LYS A 122 16.88 7.99 33.28
CA LYS A 122 15.42 8.08 33.44
C LYS A 122 14.67 7.10 32.54
N PHE A 123 15.15 6.89 31.31
CA PHE A 123 14.57 5.88 30.43
C PHE A 123 14.75 4.46 30.98
N LYS A 124 15.94 4.13 31.49
CA LYS A 124 16.22 2.85 32.17
C LYS A 124 15.37 2.65 33.42
N GLU A 125 15.14 3.71 34.19
CA GLU A 125 14.32 3.66 35.40
C GLU A 125 12.85 3.39 35.10
N HIS A 126 12.30 3.97 34.02
CA HIS A 126 10.86 4.01 33.80
C HIS A 126 10.34 3.14 32.67
N ILE A 127 11.13 2.88 31.63
CA ILE A 127 10.67 2.26 30.38
C ILE A 127 11.45 0.98 30.07
N GLY A 128 12.76 1.05 29.81
CA GLY A 128 13.50 -0.11 29.34
C GLY A 128 15.00 0.12 29.11
N PRO A 129 15.73 -0.91 28.64
CA PRO A 129 17.16 -0.80 28.35
C PRO A 129 17.43 0.12 27.15
N LEU A 130 18.63 0.71 27.08
CA LEU A 130 19.01 1.62 26.00
C LEU A 130 19.25 0.91 24.67
N CYS A 131 19.84 -0.29 24.72
CA CYS A 131 19.97 -1.19 23.59
C CYS A 131 19.82 -2.63 24.09
N GLN A 132 19.43 -3.55 23.21
CA GLN A 132 19.29 -4.96 23.52
C GLN A 132 19.21 -5.80 22.23
N SER A 133 19.63 -7.06 22.31
CA SER A 133 19.42 -8.06 21.27
C SER A 133 18.87 -9.36 21.86
N PHE A 134 18.17 -10.14 21.04
CA PHE A 134 17.68 -11.47 21.41
C PHE A 134 17.32 -12.29 20.18
N ASP A 135 17.37 -13.61 20.31
CA ASP A 135 16.92 -14.54 19.27
C ASP A 135 15.46 -14.93 19.48
N HIS A 136 14.69 -14.93 18.39
CA HIS A 136 13.36 -15.51 18.37
C HIS A 136 13.12 -16.29 17.08
N ARG A 137 12.95 -17.62 17.21
CA ARG A 137 12.61 -18.54 16.11
C ARG A 137 13.46 -18.36 14.84
N GLY A 138 14.78 -18.26 15.01
CA GLY A 138 15.75 -18.19 13.90
C GLY A 138 15.96 -16.80 13.32
N VAL A 139 15.39 -15.76 13.93
CA VAL A 139 15.68 -14.35 13.62
C VAL A 139 16.33 -13.72 14.84
N HIS A 140 17.41 -12.98 14.60
CA HIS A 140 18.10 -12.19 15.61
C HIS A 140 17.57 -10.75 15.58
N PHE A 141 17.01 -10.30 16.71
CA PHE A 141 16.41 -8.98 16.87
C PHE A 141 17.43 -8.05 17.53
N VAL A 142 17.63 -6.86 16.96
CA VAL A 142 18.60 -5.87 17.45
C VAL A 142 17.93 -4.51 17.61
N LEU A 143 17.87 -3.99 18.83
CA LEU A 143 17.27 -2.70 19.16
C LEU A 143 18.37 -1.71 19.57
N ILE A 144 18.49 -0.60 18.85
CA ILE A 144 19.57 0.39 19.05
C ILE A 144 19.03 1.75 19.54
N ASN A 145 19.77 2.41 20.43
CA ASN A 145 19.56 3.82 20.76
C ASN A 145 20.14 4.68 19.63
N SER A 146 19.31 5.07 18.68
CA SER A 146 19.75 5.95 17.58
C SER A 146 20.00 7.41 17.98
N PRO A 147 19.27 8.03 18.94
CA PRO A 147 19.58 9.40 19.38
C PRO A 147 21.01 9.64 19.88
N ILE A 148 21.68 8.65 20.48
CA ILE A 148 23.05 8.80 21.02
C ILE A 148 24.16 8.78 19.95
N LEU A 149 23.84 8.45 18.70
CA LEU A 149 24.86 8.36 17.65
C LEU A 149 25.39 9.77 17.31
N ASN A 150 26.73 9.90 17.23
CA ASN A 150 27.48 11.16 17.15
C ASN A 150 27.42 12.07 18.40
N SER A 151 26.98 11.58 19.56
CA SER A 151 26.88 12.39 20.78
C SER A 151 28.21 12.57 21.53
N GLY A 152 29.17 11.67 21.33
CA GLY A 152 30.42 11.60 22.10
C GLY A 152 30.24 11.08 23.53
N LEU A 153 29.05 10.60 23.91
CA LEU A 153 28.79 10.04 25.23
C LEU A 153 29.43 8.64 25.38
N PRO A 154 29.84 8.23 26.59
CA PRO A 154 30.43 6.90 26.82
C PRO A 154 29.55 5.74 26.30
N HIS A 155 28.24 5.82 26.53
CA HIS A 155 27.28 4.81 26.06
C HIS A 155 27.17 4.73 24.52
N GLU A 156 27.57 5.76 23.77
CA GLU A 156 27.67 5.66 22.31
C GLU A 156 28.79 4.69 21.92
N ALA A 157 29.99 4.85 22.48
CA ALA A 157 31.12 3.98 22.20
C ALA A 157 30.80 2.52 22.60
N GLU A 158 30.22 2.33 23.79
CA GLU A 158 29.79 1.02 24.28
C GLU A 158 28.77 0.37 23.34
N GLN A 159 27.75 1.11 22.88
CA GLN A 159 26.76 0.59 21.95
C GLN A 159 27.38 0.20 20.60
N ARG A 160 28.32 1.00 20.08
CA ARG A 160 28.96 0.71 18.79
C ARG A 160 29.81 -0.56 18.86
N GLU A 161 30.63 -0.70 19.90
CA GLU A 161 31.43 -1.90 20.13
C GLU A 161 30.55 -3.13 20.34
N TRP A 162 29.48 -2.99 21.13
CA TRP A 162 28.49 -4.05 21.34
C TRP A 162 27.81 -4.47 20.04
N LEU A 163 27.30 -3.53 19.24
CA LEU A 163 26.58 -3.82 18.00
C LEU A 163 27.47 -4.53 16.98
N GLU A 164 28.73 -4.09 16.84
CA GLU A 164 29.70 -4.71 15.94
C GLU A 164 30.02 -6.15 16.37
N ALA A 165 30.18 -6.39 17.67
CA ALA A 165 30.44 -7.73 18.21
C ALA A 165 29.21 -8.65 18.08
N ASP A 166 28.04 -8.14 18.42
CA ASP A 166 26.76 -8.86 18.37
C ASP A 166 26.42 -9.28 16.93
N MET A 167 26.54 -8.39 15.95
CA MET A 167 26.31 -8.73 14.54
C MET A 167 27.36 -9.69 13.96
N GLU A 168 28.60 -9.66 14.45
CA GLU A 168 29.64 -10.61 14.05
C GLU A 168 29.36 -12.01 14.62
N GLU A 169 28.98 -12.10 15.90
CA GLU A 169 28.61 -13.36 16.55
C GLU A 169 27.40 -14.03 15.86
N HIS A 170 26.43 -13.24 15.40
CA HIS A 170 25.24 -13.70 14.70
C HIS A 170 25.39 -13.65 13.17
N GLY A 171 26.63 -13.63 12.66
CA GLY A 171 26.91 -13.66 11.23
C GLY A 171 26.25 -14.84 10.53
N GLY A 172 25.48 -14.58 9.48
CA GLY A 172 24.72 -15.59 8.73
C GLY A 172 23.31 -15.86 9.26
N ASN A 173 22.94 -15.34 10.43
CA ASN A 173 21.55 -15.31 10.89
C ASN A 173 20.74 -14.27 10.10
N ARG A 174 19.42 -14.42 10.12
CA ARG A 174 18.51 -13.37 9.65
C ARG A 174 18.40 -12.31 10.74
N ILE A 175 18.80 -11.08 10.44
CA ILE A 175 18.85 -9.99 11.42
C ILE A 175 17.76 -8.96 11.10
N HIS A 176 16.98 -8.59 12.11
CA HIS A 176 16.03 -7.47 12.08
C HIS A 176 16.49 -6.38 13.05
N VAL A 177 16.72 -5.18 12.53
CA VAL A 177 17.19 -4.02 13.29
C VAL A 177 16.04 -3.04 13.56
N PHE A 178 16.00 -2.47 14.75
CA PHE A 178 14.99 -1.52 15.18
C PHE A 178 15.69 -0.26 15.70
N SER A 179 15.33 0.87 15.11
CA SER A 179 15.90 2.18 15.36
C SER A 179 14.78 3.19 15.52
N HIS A 180 14.99 4.28 16.26
CA HIS A 180 14.01 5.36 16.28
C HIS A 180 14.19 6.25 15.04
N TYR A 181 15.40 6.78 14.83
CA TYR A 181 15.74 7.52 13.61
C TYR A 181 15.98 6.57 12.45
N PRO A 182 15.41 6.84 11.25
CA PRO A 182 15.83 6.15 10.05
C PRO A 182 17.26 6.57 9.66
N PRO A 183 18.05 5.69 9.02
CA PRO A 183 19.35 6.08 8.49
C PRO A 183 19.26 7.24 7.50
N TYR A 184 18.23 7.24 6.64
CA TYR A 184 17.93 8.30 5.66
C TYR A 184 16.45 8.30 5.26
N VAL A 185 15.93 9.46 4.84
CA VAL A 185 14.52 9.67 4.44
C VAL A 185 14.32 9.84 2.93
N TYR A 186 15.35 10.17 2.17
CA TYR A 186 15.31 10.31 0.71
C TYR A 186 16.40 9.48 0.02
N MET A 187 17.69 9.73 0.32
CA MET A 187 18.83 9.03 -0.29
C MET A 187 19.95 8.73 0.73
N PRO A 188 20.76 7.66 0.56
CA PRO A 188 21.84 7.32 1.51
C PRO A 188 22.83 8.46 1.78
N HIS A 189 23.18 9.23 0.74
CA HIS A 189 24.12 10.35 0.81
C HIS A 189 23.43 11.72 0.87
N GLU A 190 22.21 11.79 1.42
CA GLU A 190 21.49 13.05 1.58
C GLU A 190 22.13 13.97 2.65
N PRO A 191 21.89 15.28 2.62
CA PRO A 191 22.32 16.15 3.71
C PRO A 191 21.69 15.74 5.05
N SER A 192 22.44 15.96 6.13
CA SER A 192 21.92 15.98 7.49
C SER A 192 20.70 16.89 7.62
N ASN A 193 19.65 16.37 8.22
CA ASN A 193 18.46 17.11 8.63
C ASN A 193 17.91 16.47 9.92
N TYR A 194 16.83 17.01 10.48
CA TYR A 194 16.27 16.49 11.72
C TYR A 194 15.88 15.00 11.64
N ASP A 195 15.32 14.55 10.51
CA ASP A 195 14.64 13.26 10.42
C ASP A 195 15.58 12.08 10.15
N ASN A 196 16.86 12.30 9.86
CA ASN A 196 17.82 11.24 9.51
C ASN A 196 19.00 11.16 10.47
N LEU A 197 19.80 10.10 10.37
CA LEU A 197 21.08 10.04 11.09
C LEU A 197 22.12 10.93 10.41
N ASP A 198 22.99 11.57 11.20
CA ASP A 198 24.09 12.40 10.67
C ASP A 198 25.34 11.57 10.37
N GLU A 199 26.18 12.08 9.47
CA GLU A 199 27.52 11.52 9.26
C GLU A 199 28.43 11.84 10.46
N PRO A 200 29.33 10.93 10.87
CA PRO A 200 29.67 9.64 10.23
C PRO A 200 28.80 8.44 10.64
N ALA A 201 27.94 8.56 11.65
CA ALA A 201 27.13 7.45 12.15
C ALA A 201 26.23 6.83 11.06
N ARG A 202 25.69 7.62 10.14
CA ARG A 202 24.88 7.09 9.03
C ARG A 202 25.68 6.11 8.17
N SER A 203 26.82 6.53 7.64
CA SER A 203 27.66 5.66 6.81
C SER A 203 28.15 4.43 7.59
N TRP A 204 28.50 4.60 8.88
CA TRP A 204 28.86 3.47 9.74
C TRP A 204 27.73 2.44 9.85
N LEU A 205 26.51 2.88 10.16
CA LEU A 205 25.36 1.97 10.29
C LEU A 205 25.05 1.28 8.96
N LEU A 206 24.98 2.03 7.86
CA LEU A 206 24.72 1.47 6.53
C LEU A 206 25.75 0.40 6.13
N CYS A 207 27.04 0.64 6.40
CA CYS A 207 28.10 -0.34 6.19
C CYS A 207 27.90 -1.62 7.02
N LEU A 208 27.44 -1.51 8.28
CA LEU A 208 27.11 -2.69 9.09
C LEU A 208 25.92 -3.47 8.53
N LEU A 209 24.86 -2.76 8.13
CA LEU A 209 23.68 -3.41 7.52
C LEU A 209 24.06 -4.21 6.28
N GLU A 210 24.90 -3.64 5.40
CA GLU A 210 25.38 -4.31 4.20
C GLU A 210 26.34 -5.46 4.51
N LYS A 211 27.32 -5.25 5.40
CA LYS A 211 28.31 -6.27 5.80
C LYS A 211 27.66 -7.55 6.31
N HIS A 212 26.63 -7.41 7.15
CA HIS A 212 25.96 -8.55 7.78
C HIS A 212 24.70 -9.01 7.03
N GLY A 213 24.39 -8.40 5.87
CA GLY A 213 23.23 -8.77 5.06
C GLY A 213 21.91 -8.64 5.83
N VAL A 214 21.76 -7.60 6.66
CA VAL A 214 20.58 -7.38 7.50
C VAL A 214 19.33 -7.42 6.63
N GLU A 215 18.32 -8.19 7.04
CA GLU A 215 17.12 -8.40 6.24
C GLU A 215 16.17 -7.19 6.30
N ALA A 216 16.00 -6.63 7.49
CA ALA A 216 15.04 -5.56 7.75
C ALA A 216 15.57 -4.54 8.74
N LEU A 217 15.27 -3.26 8.50
CA LEU A 217 15.35 -2.20 9.49
C LEU A 217 14.01 -1.49 9.60
N PHE A 218 13.51 -1.32 10.82
CA PHE A 218 12.28 -0.57 11.10
C PHE A 218 12.60 0.71 11.88
N ALA A 219 12.01 1.83 11.45
CA ALA A 219 12.22 3.15 12.04
C ALA A 219 10.91 3.91 12.29
N GLY A 220 10.90 4.69 13.38
CA GLY A 220 9.81 5.59 13.79
C GLY A 220 10.10 7.03 13.37
N HIS A 221 9.86 7.98 14.28
CA HIS A 221 10.29 9.39 14.25
C HIS A 221 9.62 10.29 13.19
N VAL A 222 9.52 9.81 11.94
CA VAL A 222 9.01 10.59 10.81
C VAL A 222 7.48 10.68 10.81
N HIS A 223 6.79 9.75 11.49
CA HIS A 223 5.32 9.63 11.54
C HIS A 223 4.67 9.36 10.17
N HIS A 224 5.43 8.92 9.17
CA HIS A 224 4.94 8.63 7.83
C HIS A 224 5.47 7.30 7.33
N TYR A 225 4.65 6.64 6.51
CA TYR A 225 5.07 5.43 5.84
C TYR A 225 6.18 5.74 4.84
N GLY A 226 7.26 4.96 4.93
CA GLY A 226 8.35 4.98 3.97
C GLY A 226 8.87 3.58 3.71
N TYR A 227 9.28 3.29 2.48
CA TYR A 227 9.92 2.03 2.13
C TYR A 227 11.14 2.30 1.27
N LYS A 228 12.27 1.69 1.60
CA LYS A 228 13.52 1.78 0.83
C LYS A 228 14.25 0.46 0.83
N ARG A 229 15.18 0.33 -0.10
CA ARG A 229 16.14 -0.78 -0.12
C ARG A 229 17.57 -0.25 -0.10
N TYR A 230 18.40 -0.86 0.73
CA TYR A 230 19.85 -0.64 0.75
C TYR A 230 20.55 -2.00 0.79
N GLY A 231 21.25 -2.38 -0.30
CA GLY A 231 21.81 -3.72 -0.43
C GLY A 231 20.73 -4.81 -0.31
N ALA A 232 20.85 -5.69 0.70
CA ALA A 232 19.83 -6.70 1.02
C ALA A 232 18.74 -6.18 1.98
N THR A 233 18.98 -5.05 2.65
CA THR A 233 18.12 -4.55 3.73
C THR A 233 16.92 -3.80 3.21
N ARG A 234 15.73 -4.22 3.68
CA ARG A 234 14.48 -3.46 3.53
C ARG A 234 14.35 -2.49 4.70
N ILE A 235 14.26 -1.19 4.41
CA ILE A 235 14.13 -0.13 5.40
C ILE A 235 12.69 0.36 5.40
N HIS A 236 12.00 0.21 6.53
CA HIS A 236 10.60 0.57 6.73
C HIS A 236 10.50 1.76 7.71
N GLY A 237 9.99 2.89 7.23
CA GLY A 237 9.52 3.99 8.07
C GLY A 237 8.05 3.76 8.43
N LEU A 238 7.72 3.79 9.72
CA LEU A 238 6.39 3.43 10.22
C LEU A 238 5.56 4.65 10.63
N LEU A 239 4.25 4.43 10.67
CA LEU A 239 3.27 5.42 11.09
C LEU A 239 3.34 5.67 12.59
N SER A 240 3.02 6.88 13.01
CA SER A 240 2.69 7.17 14.41
C SER A 240 1.28 6.67 14.73
N THR A 241 1.06 6.32 15.99
CA THR A 241 -0.30 6.03 16.49
C THR A 241 -1.12 7.29 16.74
N CYS A 242 -0.48 8.46 16.95
CA CYS A 242 -1.13 9.58 17.60
C CYS A 242 -1.31 10.83 16.74
N PHE A 243 -0.37 11.23 15.89
CA PHE A 243 -0.54 12.39 15.01
C PHE A 243 0.46 12.35 13.85
N VAL A 244 0.19 13.15 12.83
CA VAL A 244 1.01 13.26 11.62
C VAL A 244 1.99 14.43 11.78
N ARG A 245 3.23 14.25 11.31
CA ARG A 245 4.23 15.33 11.22
C ARG A 245 3.73 16.42 10.28
N GLN A 246 3.59 17.64 10.79
CA GLN A 246 2.88 18.74 10.11
C GLN A 246 3.51 19.16 8.77
N ASP A 247 4.83 19.15 8.67
CA ASP A 247 5.58 19.47 7.45
C ASP A 247 5.38 18.40 6.37
N TYR A 248 5.29 17.13 6.77
CA TYR A 248 5.03 16.02 5.85
C TYR A 248 3.60 16.01 5.30
N ALA A 249 2.65 16.78 5.88
CA ALA A 249 1.34 16.97 5.27
C ALA A 249 1.41 17.65 3.89
N GLU A 250 2.49 18.40 3.62
CA GLU A 250 2.77 19.03 2.31
C GLU A 250 3.08 18.02 1.19
N MET A 251 3.29 16.75 1.53
CA MET A 251 3.37 15.66 0.54
C MET A 251 2.14 15.62 -0.35
N PHE A 252 0.98 15.98 0.19
CA PHE A 252 -0.29 15.87 -0.53
C PHE A 252 -0.66 17.23 -1.13
N ARG A 253 -0.61 17.32 -2.45
CA ARG A 253 -0.86 18.55 -3.23
C ARG A 253 -2.35 18.91 -3.32
N VAL A 254 -3.05 18.90 -2.19
CA VAL A 254 -4.47 19.25 -2.00
C VAL A 254 -4.66 19.95 -0.65
N GLU A 255 -5.87 20.39 -0.35
CA GLU A 255 -6.19 21.03 0.94
C GLU A 255 -5.78 20.12 2.12
N ALA A 256 -5.20 20.71 3.17
CA ALA A 256 -4.73 19.96 4.33
C ALA A 256 -5.89 19.19 4.99
N ALA A 257 -5.56 18.06 5.62
CA ALA A 257 -6.51 17.37 6.49
C ALA A 257 -6.76 18.18 7.78
N ASP A 258 -7.57 17.63 8.68
CA ASP A 258 -7.92 18.27 9.94
C ASP A 258 -6.68 18.72 10.76
N GLU A 259 -6.84 19.85 11.46
CA GLU A 259 -5.76 20.53 12.21
C GLU A 259 -4.50 20.82 11.37
N TYR A 260 -4.71 21.27 10.12
CA TYR A 260 -3.66 21.58 9.14
C TYR A 260 -2.77 20.36 8.84
N GLY A 261 -3.37 19.17 8.77
CA GLY A 261 -2.69 17.92 8.47
C GLY A 261 -2.21 17.13 9.69
N ARG A 262 -2.20 17.71 10.90
CA ARG A 262 -1.77 16.99 12.12
C ARG A 262 -2.71 15.83 12.48
N ASN A 263 -3.97 15.94 12.08
CA ASN A 263 -5.00 14.95 12.32
C ASN A 263 -5.48 14.27 11.03
N ASP A 264 -4.57 13.95 10.10
CA ASP A 264 -4.90 13.04 8.99
C ASP A 264 -5.01 11.60 9.51
N ALA A 265 -6.18 11.27 10.04
CA ALA A 265 -6.44 10.04 10.79
C ALA A 265 -6.11 8.77 9.99
N ALA A 266 -6.26 8.80 8.67
CA ALA A 266 -5.92 7.68 7.80
C ALA A 266 -4.41 7.42 7.69
N LYS A 267 -3.56 8.33 8.16
CA LYS A 267 -2.09 8.20 8.19
C LYS A 267 -1.59 7.73 9.56
N LEU A 268 -2.49 7.43 10.49
CA LEU A 268 -2.16 6.89 11.80
C LEU A 268 -2.29 5.37 11.78
N GLY A 269 -1.46 4.66 12.55
CA GLY A 269 -1.51 3.22 12.52
C GLY A 269 -0.41 2.51 13.30
N TYR A 270 -0.28 1.22 13.00
CA TYR A 270 0.74 0.32 13.55
C TYR A 270 1.09 -0.73 12.49
N CYS A 271 2.08 -1.58 12.75
CA CYS A 271 2.53 -2.60 11.81
C CYS A 271 2.46 -4.00 12.45
N THR A 272 2.17 -5.02 11.65
CA THR A 272 2.51 -6.41 11.98
C THR A 272 3.45 -6.98 10.95
N VAL A 273 4.35 -7.85 11.38
CA VAL A 273 5.30 -8.51 10.51
C VAL A 273 5.10 -10.01 10.60
N ASP A 274 4.76 -10.62 9.46
CA ASP A 274 4.72 -12.06 9.30
C ASP A 274 6.11 -12.52 8.86
N VAL A 275 6.73 -13.45 9.59
CA VAL A 275 8.05 -13.99 9.27
C VAL A 275 7.87 -15.39 8.69
N TYR A 276 8.39 -15.61 7.49
CA TYR A 276 8.38 -16.92 6.80
C TYR A 276 9.76 -17.56 6.90
N GLU A 277 9.95 -18.78 6.38
CA GLU A 277 11.28 -19.41 6.30
C GLU A 277 12.29 -18.51 5.57
N GLU A 278 11.84 -17.91 4.47
CA GLU A 278 12.60 -16.93 3.69
C GLU A 278 11.87 -15.58 3.70
N GLY A 279 12.46 -14.58 4.36
CA GLY A 279 11.96 -13.20 4.36
C GLY A 279 10.78 -12.93 5.30
N HIS A 280 10.26 -11.71 5.18
CA HIS A 280 9.19 -11.18 6.01
C HIS A 280 8.21 -10.36 5.18
N VAL A 281 6.99 -10.19 5.70
CA VAL A 281 5.97 -9.30 5.16
C VAL A 281 5.59 -8.29 6.24
N ALA A 282 5.90 -7.02 6.02
CA ALA A 282 5.42 -5.92 6.86
C ALA A 282 4.02 -5.48 6.40
N ARG A 283 3.06 -5.45 7.32
CA ARG A 283 1.66 -5.08 7.07
C ARG A 283 1.30 -3.85 7.88
N ILE A 284 0.94 -2.79 7.17
CA ILE A 284 0.53 -1.53 7.78
C ILE A 284 -0.98 -1.54 8.05
N HIS A 285 -1.33 -1.27 9.30
CA HIS A 285 -2.70 -1.20 9.78
C HIS A 285 -3.05 0.25 10.10
N ARG A 286 -3.89 0.87 9.28
CA ARG A 286 -4.41 2.21 9.55
C ARG A 286 -5.37 2.16 10.73
N SER A 287 -5.10 2.94 11.77
CA SER A 287 -5.99 3.09 12.91
C SER A 287 -7.18 3.99 12.61
N HIS A 288 -7.10 4.81 11.55
CA HIS A 288 -8.10 5.84 11.23
C HIS A 288 -8.37 6.78 12.42
N GLY A 289 -7.35 6.98 13.27
CA GLY A 289 -7.44 7.82 14.47
C GLY A 289 -8.42 7.32 15.53
N MET A 290 -8.84 6.05 15.47
CA MET A 290 -9.76 5.44 16.42
C MET A 290 -9.21 5.53 17.84
N THR A 291 -10.13 5.74 18.78
CA THR A 291 -9.86 5.94 20.19
C THR A 291 -10.58 4.88 20.99
N LEU A 292 -10.03 4.56 22.15
CA LEU A 292 -10.70 3.78 23.18
C LEU A 292 -10.65 4.64 24.44
N ARG A 293 -11.69 4.71 25.26
CA ARG A 293 -11.64 5.29 26.63
C ARG A 293 -11.34 4.22 27.69
N PRO A 294 -10.83 4.56 28.88
CA PRO A 294 -10.33 3.54 29.82
C PRO A 294 -11.40 2.53 30.26
N ASP A 295 -12.66 2.95 30.25
CA ASP A 295 -13.88 2.24 30.65
C ASP A 295 -14.63 1.60 29.48
N GLU A 296 -14.17 1.78 28.23
CA GLU A 296 -14.81 1.21 27.05
C GLU A 296 -14.38 -0.23 26.79
N THR A 297 -15.31 -1.03 26.25
CA THR A 297 -15.00 -2.38 25.79
C THR A 297 -14.42 -2.31 24.37
N PRO A 298 -13.25 -2.90 24.10
CA PRO A 298 -12.67 -2.88 22.77
C PRO A 298 -13.49 -3.75 21.82
N GLU A 299 -13.87 -3.19 20.67
CA GLU A 299 -14.34 -3.99 19.54
C GLU A 299 -13.10 -4.59 18.85
N ARG A 300 -12.98 -5.91 18.87
CA ARG A 300 -11.97 -6.62 18.08
C ARG A 300 -12.54 -6.90 16.70
N MET A 301 -11.85 -6.43 15.68
CA MET A 301 -12.20 -6.73 14.30
C MET A 301 -11.03 -7.47 13.64
N GLU A 302 -11.22 -8.76 13.39
CA GLU A 302 -10.41 -9.45 12.38
C GLU A 302 -10.92 -9.01 11.01
N LYS A 303 -10.02 -8.40 10.23
CA LYS A 303 -10.32 -7.94 8.87
C LYS A 303 -9.55 -8.81 7.89
N PRO A 304 -10.18 -9.30 6.80
CA PRO A 304 -9.45 -9.94 5.72
C PRO A 304 -8.39 -8.97 5.18
N GLN A 305 -7.15 -9.41 5.12
CA GLN A 305 -6.05 -8.63 4.56
C GLN A 305 -5.49 -9.38 3.36
N PRO A 306 -5.11 -8.69 2.28
CA PRO A 306 -4.36 -9.32 1.21
C PRO A 306 -3.09 -9.95 1.79
N VAL A 307 -3.00 -11.28 1.80
CA VAL A 307 -1.73 -11.99 1.95
C VAL A 307 -1.01 -11.89 0.61
N TRP A 308 0.30 -11.66 0.59
CA TRP A 308 1.08 -11.80 -0.66
C TRP A 308 0.79 -13.17 -1.25
N GLY A 309 0.12 -13.21 -2.40
CA GLY A 309 -0.58 -14.40 -2.87
C GLY A 309 -1.02 -14.34 -4.32
N PRO A 310 -1.31 -15.51 -4.93
CA PRO A 310 -1.50 -15.64 -6.37
C PRO A 310 -2.75 -14.93 -6.92
N ALA A 311 -3.59 -14.31 -6.08
CA ALA A 311 -4.94 -13.88 -6.43
C ALA A 311 -5.16 -12.36 -6.57
N ALA A 312 -4.12 -11.56 -6.84
CA ALA A 312 -4.34 -10.18 -7.26
C ALA A 312 -4.17 -10.01 -8.78
N PRO A 313 -5.09 -10.52 -9.61
CA PRO A 313 -5.01 -10.39 -11.07
C PRO A 313 -5.31 -8.97 -11.55
N LEU A 314 -5.69 -8.07 -10.63
CA LEU A 314 -6.04 -6.70 -10.93
C LEU A 314 -4.79 -5.81 -10.89
N GLY A 315 -4.40 -5.30 -12.05
CA GLY A 315 -3.44 -4.22 -12.19
C GLY A 315 -4.10 -2.84 -12.15
N VAL A 316 -3.28 -1.79 -12.15
CA VAL A 316 -3.76 -0.41 -12.22
C VAL A 316 -2.92 0.45 -13.15
N HIS A 317 -3.55 1.47 -13.74
CA HIS A 317 -2.84 2.53 -14.44
C HIS A 317 -2.40 3.57 -13.42
N LEU A 318 -1.09 3.78 -13.30
CA LEU A 318 -0.58 4.90 -12.51
C LEU A 318 -0.49 6.12 -13.42
N ARG A 319 -1.42 7.05 -13.20
CA ARG A 319 -1.45 8.36 -13.86
C ARG A 319 -0.67 9.42 -13.11
N HIS A 320 -0.38 9.13 -11.85
CA HIS A 320 0.46 9.95 -10.98
C HIS A 320 1.80 9.23 -10.82
N PRO A 321 2.91 9.97 -10.66
CA PRO A 321 4.23 9.36 -10.55
C PRO A 321 4.31 8.37 -9.38
N LEU A 322 4.86 7.19 -9.62
CA LEU A 322 5.18 6.23 -8.56
C LEU A 322 6.36 6.71 -7.70
N ALA A 323 7.31 7.40 -8.34
CA ALA A 323 8.49 8.00 -7.72
C ALA A 323 8.26 9.51 -7.51
N GLU A 324 7.20 9.90 -6.81
CA GLU A 324 6.97 11.31 -6.47
C GLU A 324 7.95 11.77 -5.39
N THR A 325 8.85 12.69 -5.74
CA THR A 325 9.71 13.40 -4.79
C THR A 325 9.04 14.72 -4.39
N VAL A 326 9.00 14.99 -3.09
CA VAL A 326 8.49 16.24 -2.52
C VAL A 326 9.62 16.97 -1.82
N GLU A 327 9.79 18.24 -2.14
CA GLU A 327 10.62 19.17 -1.38
C GLU A 327 9.72 19.88 -0.37
N LEU A 328 9.97 19.66 0.92
CA LEU A 328 9.15 20.22 1.99
C LEU A 328 9.50 21.71 2.19
N PRO A 329 8.52 22.56 2.53
CA PRO A 329 8.82 23.94 2.90
C PRO A 329 9.64 23.98 4.19
N TYR A 330 10.55 24.94 4.30
CA TYR A 330 11.16 25.28 5.59
C TYR A 330 10.10 26.06 6.37
N ASN A 331 9.49 25.45 7.39
CA ASN A 331 8.35 26.04 8.10
C ASN A 331 8.45 25.98 9.64
N GLY A 332 9.67 25.82 10.17
CA GLY A 332 9.99 25.88 11.59
C GLY A 332 9.26 24.86 12.49
N PRO A 333 9.63 24.74 13.77
CA PRO A 333 10.95 25.06 14.32
C PRO A 333 12.03 24.05 13.88
N ILE A 334 11.66 23.04 13.09
CA ILE A 334 12.55 21.97 12.64
C ILE A 334 13.05 22.28 11.23
N ASP A 335 14.36 22.17 11.00
CA ASP A 335 15.02 22.42 9.71
C ASP A 335 14.78 23.82 9.11
N GLU A 336 14.72 24.87 9.94
CA GLU A 336 14.46 26.26 9.50
C GLU A 336 15.41 26.78 8.39
N PHE A 337 16.60 26.21 8.29
CA PHE A 337 17.66 26.66 7.39
C PHE A 337 17.91 25.74 6.18
N VAL A 338 17.14 24.66 6.02
CA VAL A 338 17.37 23.66 4.97
C VAL A 338 16.04 23.20 4.37
N ARG A 339 15.99 23.01 3.05
CA ARG A 339 14.88 22.29 2.41
C ARG A 339 15.22 20.81 2.33
N LYS A 340 14.46 19.98 3.04
CA LYS A 340 14.58 18.52 2.92
C LYS A 340 13.70 17.98 1.79
N LYS A 341 14.14 16.86 1.22
CA LYS A 341 13.42 16.10 0.22
C LYS A 341 12.98 14.79 0.83
N THR A 342 11.88 14.25 0.32
CA THR A 342 11.35 12.94 0.72
C THR A 342 10.55 12.33 -0.41
N TRP A 343 10.40 11.01 -0.38
CA TRP A 343 9.49 10.28 -1.26
C TRP A 343 8.08 10.27 -0.68
N ASN A 344 7.07 10.36 -1.53
CA ASN A 344 5.69 10.10 -1.16
C ASN A 344 5.33 8.62 -1.41
N ASP A 345 5.57 7.77 -0.41
CA ASP A 345 5.38 6.32 -0.52
C ASP A 345 3.94 5.87 -0.28
N TYR A 346 2.98 6.79 -0.15
CA TYR A 346 1.58 6.41 0.06
C TYR A 346 0.93 5.75 -1.15
N THR A 347 1.45 5.98 -2.37
CA THR A 347 1.03 5.23 -3.56
C THR A 347 1.42 3.77 -3.40
N LEU A 348 2.67 3.49 -2.98
CA LEU A 348 3.14 2.14 -2.69
C LEU A 348 2.33 1.51 -1.55
N LEU A 349 2.08 2.25 -0.47
CA LEU A 349 1.24 1.76 0.63
C LEU A 349 -0.14 1.33 0.12
N GLY A 350 -0.79 2.15 -0.70
CA GLY A 350 -2.12 1.80 -1.23
C GLY A 350 -2.11 0.59 -2.17
N LEU A 351 -1.03 0.39 -2.92
CA LEU A 351 -0.83 -0.81 -3.73
C LEU A 351 -0.70 -2.06 -2.85
N LEU A 352 0.12 -1.99 -1.79
CA LEU A 352 0.30 -3.07 -0.82
C LEU A 352 -1.02 -3.42 -0.11
N GLU A 353 -1.78 -2.39 0.28
CA GLU A 353 -3.07 -2.55 0.97
C GLU A 353 -4.16 -3.18 0.10
N THR A 354 -4.13 -2.96 -1.21
CA THR A 354 -5.12 -3.53 -2.14
C THR A 354 -4.71 -4.91 -2.68
N GLY A 355 -3.44 -5.27 -2.47
CA GLY A 355 -2.81 -6.45 -3.06
C GLY A 355 -2.49 -6.29 -4.54
N VAL A 356 -2.65 -5.11 -5.15
CA VAL A 356 -2.33 -4.91 -6.58
C VAL A 356 -0.86 -5.23 -6.83
N GLU A 357 -0.58 -6.07 -7.83
CA GLU A 357 0.80 -6.50 -8.16
C GLU A 357 1.28 -6.01 -9.53
N MET A 358 0.40 -5.54 -10.42
CA MET A 358 0.76 -5.12 -11.78
C MET A 358 0.50 -3.63 -12.02
N LEU A 359 1.53 -2.90 -12.43
CA LEU A 359 1.43 -1.48 -12.75
C LEU A 359 1.57 -1.26 -14.25
N ARG A 360 0.67 -0.46 -14.82
CA ARG A 360 0.77 0.03 -16.20
C ARG A 360 1.26 1.47 -16.22
N LEU A 361 2.41 1.69 -16.85
CA LEU A 361 3.20 2.92 -16.79
C LEU A 361 3.55 3.44 -18.20
N PRO A 362 3.71 4.75 -18.40
CA PRO A 362 4.27 5.26 -19.64
C PRO A 362 5.73 4.82 -19.78
N LEU A 363 6.19 4.53 -21.00
CA LEU A 363 7.59 4.12 -21.23
C LEU A 363 8.63 5.15 -20.74
N GLY A 364 8.24 6.42 -20.63
CA GLY A 364 9.08 7.48 -20.05
C GLY A 364 9.55 7.19 -18.62
N ASP A 365 8.74 6.49 -17.81
CA ASP A 365 9.09 6.15 -16.43
C ASP A 365 10.25 5.14 -16.36
N LEU A 366 10.37 4.26 -17.35
CA LEU A 366 11.52 3.35 -17.47
C LEU A 366 12.78 4.09 -17.95
N VAL A 367 12.61 5.08 -18.83
CA VAL A 367 13.73 5.85 -19.40
C VAL A 367 14.33 6.80 -18.36
N ASP A 368 13.51 7.41 -17.51
CA ASP A 368 13.96 8.27 -16.42
C ASP A 368 14.78 7.49 -15.37
N PRO A 369 16.06 7.85 -15.11
CA PRO A 369 16.91 7.10 -14.21
C PRO A 369 16.45 7.10 -12.75
N ILE A 370 15.81 8.19 -12.30
CA ILE A 370 15.33 8.31 -10.92
C ILE A 370 14.15 7.36 -10.70
N THR A 371 13.16 7.43 -11.59
CA THR A 371 11.99 6.55 -11.56
C THR A 371 12.38 5.10 -11.76
N ARG A 372 13.30 4.79 -12.69
CA ARG A 372 13.82 3.44 -12.91
C ARG A 372 14.52 2.86 -11.68
N SER A 373 15.30 3.66 -10.95
CA SER A 373 15.90 3.23 -9.67
C SER A 373 14.80 2.84 -8.68
N ARG A 374 13.75 3.65 -8.59
CA ARG A 374 12.63 3.36 -7.68
C ARG A 374 11.85 2.11 -8.08
N LEU A 375 11.63 1.90 -9.38
CA LEU A 375 11.04 0.65 -9.90
C LEU A 375 11.89 -0.56 -9.55
N SER A 376 13.22 -0.44 -9.58
CA SER A 376 14.10 -1.53 -9.14
C SER A 376 13.92 -1.88 -7.66
N GLU A 377 13.76 -0.89 -6.78
CA GLU A 377 13.55 -1.13 -5.35
C GLU A 377 12.19 -1.77 -5.05
N ILE A 378 11.16 -1.40 -5.80
CA ILE A 378 9.79 -1.91 -5.65
C ILE A 378 9.64 -3.30 -6.29
N ARG A 379 10.43 -3.62 -7.31
CA ARG A 379 10.44 -4.94 -7.97
C ARG A 379 10.70 -6.08 -6.97
N ASP A 380 11.54 -5.85 -5.96
CA ASP A 380 11.86 -6.84 -4.93
C ASP A 380 10.70 -7.17 -3.98
N LEU A 381 9.67 -6.34 -3.98
CA LEU A 381 8.42 -6.67 -3.31
C LEU A 381 7.61 -7.65 -4.16
N GLY A 382 7.79 -7.70 -5.49
CA GLY A 382 7.09 -8.65 -6.38
C GLY A 382 6.27 -7.96 -7.47
N TYR A 383 6.31 -6.63 -7.55
CA TYR A 383 5.53 -5.86 -8.51
C TYR A 383 5.97 -6.12 -9.96
N GLY A 384 4.97 -6.30 -10.83
CA GLY A 384 5.05 -6.35 -12.28
C GLY A 384 4.88 -4.98 -12.95
N TYR A 385 5.57 -4.75 -14.07
CA TYR A 385 5.51 -3.49 -14.83
C TYR A 385 5.22 -3.72 -16.32
N GLY A 386 4.15 -3.10 -16.79
CA GLY A 386 3.81 -2.99 -18.20
C GLY A 386 4.01 -1.57 -18.68
N PHE A 387 4.82 -1.39 -19.73
CA PHE A 387 5.05 -0.05 -20.29
C PHE A 387 4.24 0.16 -21.55
N PHE A 388 3.71 1.36 -21.77
CA PHE A 388 3.05 1.72 -23.01
C PHE A 388 3.76 2.86 -23.75
N THR A 389 3.70 2.81 -25.08
CA THR A 389 4.20 3.84 -25.99
C THR A 389 3.29 3.96 -27.21
N VAL A 390 3.25 5.16 -27.81
CA VAL A 390 2.60 5.36 -29.11
C VAL A 390 3.62 5.05 -30.20
N ASN A 391 3.23 4.20 -31.17
CA ASN A 391 4.12 3.60 -32.16
C ASN A 391 5.27 2.78 -31.53
N THR A 392 6.16 2.25 -32.37
CA THR A 392 7.35 1.53 -31.89
C THR A 392 8.30 2.47 -31.13
N PRO A 393 8.93 2.02 -30.03
CA PRO A 393 9.86 2.84 -29.27
C PRO A 393 11.09 3.24 -30.11
N PRO A 394 11.67 4.44 -29.89
CA PRO A 394 12.92 4.84 -30.54
C PRO A 394 14.10 3.99 -30.04
N ASP A 395 15.18 3.92 -30.82
CA ASP A 395 16.34 3.05 -30.52
C ASP A 395 16.95 3.30 -29.13
N ALA A 396 17.06 4.56 -28.70
CA ALA A 396 17.54 4.88 -27.35
C ALA A 396 16.65 4.28 -26.24
N ALA A 397 15.33 4.22 -26.44
CA ALA A 397 14.43 3.58 -25.48
C ALA A 397 14.51 2.05 -25.56
N LYS A 398 14.73 1.49 -26.75
CA LYS A 398 14.98 0.05 -26.94
C LYS A 398 16.23 -0.41 -26.21
N GLU A 399 17.31 0.36 -26.26
CA GLU A 399 18.55 0.08 -25.52
C GLU A 399 18.29 0.05 -24.00
N VAL A 400 17.47 0.98 -23.49
CA VAL A 400 17.08 0.99 -22.07
C VAL A 400 16.24 -0.26 -21.73
N ILE A 401 15.27 -0.63 -22.56
CA ILE A 401 14.45 -1.84 -22.36
C ILE A 401 15.34 -3.08 -22.35
N ALA A 402 16.27 -3.22 -23.30
CA ALA A 402 17.18 -4.35 -23.39
C ALA A 402 18.10 -4.44 -22.15
N LYS A 403 18.61 -3.30 -21.67
CA LYS A 403 19.46 -3.22 -20.49
C LYS A 403 18.72 -3.53 -19.18
N HIS A 404 17.45 -3.17 -19.09
CA HIS A 404 16.62 -3.29 -17.89
C HIS A 404 15.40 -4.20 -18.11
N ARG A 405 15.63 -5.29 -18.86
CA ARG A 405 14.58 -6.26 -19.22
C ARG A 405 13.88 -6.88 -18.01
N ASP A 406 14.62 -7.04 -16.91
CA ASP A 406 14.09 -7.49 -15.62
C ASP A 406 13.01 -6.58 -15.04
N LEU A 407 12.97 -5.31 -15.46
CA LEU A 407 11.93 -4.35 -15.11
C LEU A 407 10.76 -4.33 -16.10
N VAL A 408 10.73 -5.15 -17.16
CA VAL A 408 9.69 -5.10 -18.20
C VAL A 408 8.95 -6.44 -18.31
N ASP A 409 7.74 -6.51 -17.77
CA ASP A 409 6.88 -7.70 -17.90
C ASP A 409 6.15 -7.74 -19.25
N PHE A 410 5.84 -6.58 -19.81
CA PHE A 410 5.37 -6.45 -21.19
C PHE A 410 5.51 -5.02 -21.73
N LEU A 411 5.47 -4.89 -23.06
CA LEU A 411 5.41 -3.63 -23.78
C LEU A 411 4.10 -3.55 -24.57
N GLU A 412 3.36 -2.46 -24.36
CA GLU A 412 2.19 -2.10 -25.12
C GLU A 412 2.54 -1.05 -26.19
N VAL A 413 2.22 -1.37 -27.44
CA VAL A 413 2.40 -0.49 -28.59
C VAL A 413 1.02 -0.01 -29.06
N ILE A 414 0.76 1.28 -28.84
CA ILE A 414 -0.49 1.93 -29.21
C ILE A 414 -0.35 2.51 -30.62
N LEU A 415 -1.16 2.04 -31.55
CA LEU A 415 -1.10 2.41 -32.97
C LEU A 415 -2.31 3.25 -33.38
N PRO A 416 -2.14 4.33 -34.15
CA PRO A 416 -3.23 4.91 -34.94
C PRO A 416 -3.80 3.82 -35.84
N TRP A 417 -5.11 3.60 -35.77
CA TRP A 417 -5.69 2.40 -36.39
C TRP A 417 -5.63 2.45 -37.92
N GLU A 418 -5.65 3.65 -38.48
CA GLU A 418 -5.53 3.91 -39.91
C GLU A 418 -4.19 3.45 -40.49
N THR A 419 -3.14 3.37 -39.66
CA THR A 419 -1.79 2.93 -40.05
C THR A 419 -1.40 1.58 -39.43
N ALA A 420 -2.34 0.90 -38.76
CA ALA A 420 -2.06 -0.34 -38.04
C ALA A 420 -1.53 -1.44 -38.95
N SER A 421 -2.12 -1.65 -40.13
CA SER A 421 -1.65 -2.70 -41.07
C SER A 421 -0.21 -2.50 -41.54
N ALA A 422 0.27 -1.26 -41.60
CA ALA A 422 1.65 -0.95 -41.98
C ALA A 422 2.63 -1.07 -40.81
N THR A 423 2.17 -0.80 -39.59
CA THR A 423 3.03 -0.69 -38.40
C THR A 423 3.05 -1.97 -37.57
N LEU A 424 2.00 -2.79 -37.64
CA LEU A 424 1.89 -4.07 -36.92
C LEU A 424 3.04 -5.04 -37.21
N PRO A 425 3.53 -5.19 -38.47
CA PRO A 425 4.73 -5.99 -38.73
C PRO A 425 5.98 -5.48 -37.98
N GLN A 426 6.13 -4.16 -37.83
CA GLN A 426 7.25 -3.58 -37.07
C GLN A 426 7.11 -3.85 -35.58
N ALA A 427 5.90 -3.71 -35.03
CA ALA A 427 5.61 -4.05 -33.64
C ALA A 427 5.88 -5.54 -33.36
N SER A 428 5.57 -6.43 -34.31
CA SER A 428 5.89 -7.86 -34.21
C SER A 428 7.38 -8.13 -34.10
N LEU A 429 8.24 -7.39 -34.80
CA LEU A 429 9.70 -7.58 -34.73
C LEU A 429 10.28 -7.24 -33.36
N LEU A 430 9.63 -6.34 -32.60
CA LEU A 430 10.06 -5.97 -31.25
C LEU A 430 10.08 -7.17 -30.30
N ARG A 431 9.22 -8.17 -30.54
CA ARG A 431 9.14 -9.36 -29.68
C ARG A 431 10.45 -10.14 -29.67
N GLU A 432 11.08 -10.25 -30.83
CA GLU A 432 12.37 -10.91 -31.02
C GLU A 432 13.51 -9.99 -30.60
N GLU A 433 13.46 -8.72 -31.02
CA GLU A 433 14.50 -7.71 -30.73
C GLU A 433 14.71 -7.49 -29.23
N LEU A 434 13.62 -7.35 -28.46
CA LEU A 434 13.66 -6.98 -27.05
C LEU A 434 13.45 -8.18 -26.12
N SER A 435 12.98 -9.32 -26.65
CA SER A 435 12.67 -10.52 -25.86
C SER A 435 11.66 -10.26 -24.72
N VAL A 436 10.76 -9.30 -24.89
CA VAL A 436 9.65 -8.98 -23.96
C VAL A 436 8.30 -9.20 -24.64
N PRO A 437 7.25 -9.63 -23.92
CA PRO A 437 5.91 -9.76 -24.49
C PRO A 437 5.41 -8.44 -25.07
N ILE A 438 4.87 -8.48 -26.30
CA ILE A 438 4.35 -7.33 -27.02
C ILE A 438 2.83 -7.42 -27.10
N TYR A 439 2.16 -6.33 -26.70
CA TYR A 439 0.72 -6.15 -26.86
C TYR A 439 0.44 -4.97 -27.77
N VAL A 440 -0.56 -5.08 -28.62
CA VAL A 440 -0.95 -4.00 -29.54
C VAL A 440 -2.33 -3.46 -29.19
N ALA A 441 -2.45 -2.13 -29.16
CA ALA A 441 -3.69 -1.41 -28.96
C ALA A 441 -3.97 -0.48 -30.15
N ASN A 442 -5.24 -0.21 -30.44
CA ASN A 442 -5.62 0.89 -31.32
C ASN A 442 -5.80 2.19 -30.51
N VAL A 443 -5.56 3.34 -31.13
CA VAL A 443 -6.10 4.62 -30.66
C VAL A 443 -7.58 4.69 -31.04
N GLU A 444 -8.45 5.02 -30.09
CA GLU A 444 -9.84 5.41 -30.35
C GLU A 444 -10.01 6.90 -30.01
N SER A 445 -10.36 7.70 -31.00
CA SER A 445 -10.58 9.14 -30.86
C SER A 445 -11.99 9.54 -31.28
N SER A 446 -12.42 10.74 -30.91
CA SER A 446 -13.72 11.30 -31.36
C SER A 446 -13.87 11.40 -32.87
N VAL A 447 -12.78 11.58 -33.63
CA VAL A 447 -12.77 11.53 -35.10
C VAL A 447 -13.21 10.15 -35.62
N HIS A 448 -12.91 9.08 -34.88
CA HIS A 448 -13.42 7.74 -35.16
C HIS A 448 -14.90 7.58 -34.76
N ARG A 449 -15.39 8.34 -33.77
CA ARG A 449 -16.80 8.35 -33.34
C ARG A 449 -17.71 9.26 -34.17
N GLU A 450 -17.20 10.29 -34.84
CA GLU A 450 -17.97 11.28 -35.62
C GLU A 450 -18.82 10.67 -36.76
N ARG A 451 -18.57 9.42 -37.14
CA ARG A 451 -19.49 8.66 -37.99
C ARG A 451 -20.84 8.32 -37.33
N ARG A 452 -21.09 8.72 -36.06
CA ARG A 452 -22.30 8.36 -35.29
C ARG A 452 -23.03 9.53 -34.56
N GLY A 453 -22.65 10.81 -34.71
CA GLY A 453 -23.45 11.90 -34.12
C GLY A 453 -22.90 13.33 -34.20
N PRO A 454 -23.71 14.36 -33.85
CA PRO A 454 -23.45 15.76 -34.17
C PRO A 454 -22.62 16.56 -33.13
N LYS A 455 -21.99 15.91 -32.14
CA LYS A 455 -21.25 16.61 -31.06
C LYS A 455 -19.77 16.24 -31.08
N TYR A 456 -18.92 17.26 -31.28
CA TYR A 456 -17.47 17.16 -31.13
C TYR A 456 -17.13 16.94 -29.64
N SER A 457 -16.40 15.88 -29.33
CA SER A 457 -15.91 15.57 -27.99
C SER A 457 -14.39 15.46 -28.05
N HIS A 458 -13.65 16.02 -27.10
CA HIS A 458 -12.21 15.77 -26.98
C HIS A 458 -11.99 14.41 -26.29
N TYR A 459 -12.36 13.33 -26.97
CA TYR A 459 -12.28 11.96 -26.47
C TYR A 459 -11.06 11.24 -27.04
N MET A 460 -10.21 10.72 -26.15
CA MET A 460 -9.13 9.80 -26.48
C MET A 460 -9.20 8.60 -25.53
N SER A 461 -9.12 7.41 -26.11
CA SER A 461 -8.97 6.14 -25.42
C SER A 461 -8.14 5.20 -26.28
N HIS A 462 -7.85 4.00 -25.78
CA HIS A 462 -7.13 2.99 -26.53
C HIS A 462 -7.60 1.59 -26.14
N GLY A 463 -7.48 0.67 -27.09
CA GLY A 463 -7.88 -0.71 -26.97
C GLY A 463 -9.21 -1.03 -27.66
N PHE A 464 -9.35 -2.28 -28.11
CA PHE A 464 -10.50 -2.75 -28.86
C PHE A 464 -11.73 -2.93 -27.96
N ARG A 465 -12.90 -2.71 -28.52
CA ARG A 465 -14.17 -3.04 -27.87
C ARG A 465 -14.59 -4.45 -28.27
N ILE A 466 -14.87 -5.31 -27.30
CA ILE A 466 -15.26 -6.70 -27.59
C ILE A 466 -16.58 -6.81 -28.36
N GLN A 467 -17.42 -5.78 -28.28
CA GLN A 467 -18.67 -5.67 -29.02
C GLN A 467 -18.46 -5.45 -30.53
N ASP A 468 -17.26 -5.01 -30.96
CA ASP A 468 -16.90 -4.81 -32.35
C ASP A 468 -15.45 -5.25 -32.62
N THR A 469 -15.30 -6.53 -32.97
CA THR A 469 -14.00 -7.17 -33.24
C THR A 469 -13.60 -7.13 -34.71
N ALA A 470 -14.47 -6.64 -35.60
CA ALA A 470 -14.21 -6.60 -37.04
C ALA A 470 -12.92 -5.85 -37.41
N PRO A 471 -12.57 -4.71 -36.79
CA PRO A 471 -11.30 -4.03 -37.08
C PRO A 471 -10.10 -4.91 -36.74
N LEU A 472 -10.12 -5.59 -35.59
CA LEU A 472 -9.05 -6.48 -35.16
C LEU A 472 -8.94 -7.71 -36.07
N ASP A 473 -10.05 -8.36 -36.36
CA ASP A 473 -10.12 -9.54 -37.23
C ASP A 473 -9.48 -9.28 -38.61
N ALA A 474 -9.62 -8.06 -39.14
CA ALA A 474 -9.03 -7.67 -40.43
C ALA A 474 -7.49 -7.65 -40.43
N VAL A 475 -6.84 -7.46 -39.28
CA VAL A 475 -5.38 -7.39 -39.18
C VAL A 475 -4.74 -8.61 -38.51
N LEU A 476 -5.55 -9.51 -37.92
CA LEU A 476 -5.05 -10.75 -37.31
C LEU A 476 -4.09 -11.55 -38.22
N PRO A 477 -4.31 -11.69 -39.54
CA PRO A 477 -3.38 -12.40 -40.41
C PRO A 477 -1.97 -11.78 -40.46
N ALA A 478 -1.83 -10.48 -40.15
CA ALA A 478 -0.58 -9.73 -40.17
C ALA A 478 0.06 -9.57 -38.77
N ARG A 479 -0.49 -10.20 -37.72
CA ARG A 479 -0.05 -10.01 -36.33
C ARG A 479 1.39 -10.46 -36.03
N GLY A 480 1.93 -11.38 -36.81
CA GLY A 480 3.25 -11.97 -36.59
C GLY A 480 3.38 -12.61 -35.19
N ALA A 481 4.42 -12.21 -34.47
CA ALA A 481 4.83 -12.71 -33.15
C ALA A 481 4.26 -11.92 -31.96
N VAL A 482 3.33 -10.99 -32.19
CA VAL A 482 2.68 -10.23 -31.09
C VAL A 482 1.95 -11.20 -30.14
N ASP A 483 2.20 -11.08 -28.83
CA ASP A 483 1.66 -11.97 -27.79
C ASP A 483 0.19 -11.73 -27.47
N GLY A 484 -0.32 -10.52 -27.79
CA GLY A 484 -1.70 -10.17 -27.48
C GLY A 484 -2.18 -8.81 -27.95
N PHE A 485 -3.44 -8.53 -27.64
CA PHE A 485 -4.09 -7.26 -27.95
C PHE A 485 -4.68 -6.63 -26.69
N VAL A 486 -4.82 -5.31 -26.72
CA VAL A 486 -5.41 -4.54 -25.63
C VAL A 486 -6.87 -4.26 -25.93
N PHE A 487 -7.73 -4.54 -24.98
CA PHE A 487 -9.16 -4.28 -25.03
C PHE A 487 -9.54 -3.24 -23.98
N GLN A 488 -10.72 -2.64 -24.13
CA GLN A 488 -11.30 -1.75 -23.14
C GLN A 488 -12.71 -2.18 -22.75
N VAL A 489 -13.05 -1.97 -21.49
CA VAL A 489 -14.42 -2.00 -20.98
C VAL A 489 -14.86 -0.56 -20.76
N GLY A 490 -15.81 -0.09 -21.56
CA GLY A 490 -16.32 1.28 -21.49
C GLY A 490 -17.03 1.59 -20.17
N GLN A 491 -17.34 2.87 -19.95
CA GLN A 491 -17.98 3.35 -18.72
C GLN A 491 -19.35 2.68 -18.48
N HIS A 492 -20.06 2.35 -19.55
CA HIS A 492 -21.42 1.78 -19.52
C HIS A 492 -21.45 0.27 -19.72
N ASP A 493 -20.29 -0.34 -19.96
CA ASP A 493 -20.18 -1.78 -20.15
C ASP A 493 -19.93 -2.46 -18.80
N ASP A 494 -20.62 -3.57 -18.53
CA ASP A 494 -20.41 -4.36 -17.30
C ASP A 494 -19.05 -5.09 -17.39
N PRO A 495 -18.13 -4.94 -16.42
CA PRO A 495 -16.81 -5.57 -16.46
C PRO A 495 -16.89 -7.10 -16.55
N TRP A 496 -17.76 -7.72 -15.75
CA TRP A 496 -17.86 -9.17 -15.62
C TRP A 496 -18.09 -9.90 -16.96
N PRO A 497 -19.21 -9.66 -17.69
CA PRO A 497 -19.42 -10.33 -18.98
C PRO A 497 -18.42 -9.88 -20.05
N SER A 498 -17.97 -8.62 -20.01
CA SER A 498 -17.05 -8.09 -21.03
C SER A 498 -15.68 -8.76 -20.96
N ILE A 499 -15.11 -8.92 -19.77
CA ILE A 499 -13.82 -9.59 -19.55
C ILE A 499 -13.92 -11.06 -19.98
N LYS A 500 -15.00 -11.76 -19.64
CA LYS A 500 -15.21 -13.15 -20.06
C LYS A 500 -15.30 -13.30 -21.58
N MET A 501 -16.04 -12.40 -22.26
CA MET A 501 -16.10 -12.39 -23.72
C MET A 501 -14.72 -12.15 -24.36
N ILE A 502 -13.88 -11.31 -23.73
CA ILE A 502 -12.51 -11.04 -24.19
C ILE A 502 -11.63 -12.27 -24.00
N GLU A 503 -11.72 -12.97 -22.87
CA GLU A 503 -11.02 -14.25 -22.62
C GLU A 503 -11.38 -15.30 -23.69
N ASP A 504 -12.66 -15.47 -23.97
CA ASP A 504 -13.14 -16.44 -24.96
C ASP A 504 -12.67 -16.08 -26.38
N TYR A 505 -12.68 -14.79 -26.72
CA TYR A 505 -12.16 -14.29 -27.98
C TYR A 505 -10.63 -14.50 -28.09
N ALA A 506 -9.87 -14.11 -27.06
CA ALA A 506 -8.41 -14.27 -27.02
C ALA A 506 -8.01 -15.75 -27.12
N THR A 507 -8.75 -16.64 -26.46
CA THR A 507 -8.60 -18.10 -26.57
C THR A 507 -8.83 -18.57 -28.01
N ARG A 508 -9.92 -18.14 -28.64
CA ARG A 508 -10.26 -18.52 -30.02
C ARG A 508 -9.17 -18.13 -31.01
N ILE A 509 -8.56 -16.97 -30.86
CA ILE A 509 -7.50 -16.50 -31.76
C ILE A 509 -6.09 -16.92 -31.30
N GLY A 510 -5.97 -17.62 -30.17
CA GLY A 510 -4.70 -18.14 -29.65
C GLY A 510 -3.72 -17.07 -29.20
N VAL A 511 -4.20 -16.04 -28.48
CA VAL A 511 -3.38 -14.97 -27.89
C VAL A 511 -3.70 -14.76 -26.41
N THR A 512 -3.02 -13.80 -25.78
CA THR A 512 -3.41 -13.23 -24.48
C THR A 512 -3.99 -11.83 -24.65
N ALA A 513 -4.63 -11.29 -23.63
CA ALA A 513 -5.23 -9.96 -23.68
C ALA A 513 -4.87 -9.10 -22.47
N LEU A 514 -4.76 -7.80 -22.70
CA LEU A 514 -4.81 -6.80 -21.63
C LEU A 514 -6.18 -6.13 -21.69
N VAL A 515 -6.81 -5.87 -20.55
CA VAL A 515 -8.13 -5.23 -20.49
C VAL A 515 -8.08 -3.99 -19.62
N ASN A 516 -8.36 -2.85 -20.23
CA ASN A 516 -8.46 -1.58 -19.53
C ASN A 516 -9.91 -1.33 -19.12
N VAL A 517 -10.21 -1.49 -17.84
CA VAL A 517 -11.52 -1.16 -17.26
C VAL A 517 -11.55 0.31 -16.93
N ARG A 518 -12.43 1.02 -17.63
CA ARG A 518 -12.55 2.47 -17.50
C ARG A 518 -13.38 2.84 -16.28
N LEU A 519 -12.83 3.67 -15.40
CA LEU A 519 -13.54 4.41 -14.36
C LEU A 519 -13.80 5.85 -14.81
N ALA A 520 -13.02 6.35 -15.76
CA ALA A 520 -13.22 7.66 -16.37
C ALA A 520 -14.53 7.77 -17.16
N PRO A 521 -15.22 8.92 -17.11
CA PRO A 521 -16.35 9.15 -17.98
C PRO A 521 -15.94 9.14 -19.45
N GLU A 522 -16.84 8.74 -20.34
CA GLU A 522 -16.65 8.83 -21.79
C GLU A 522 -16.97 10.24 -22.32
N ASN A 523 -17.77 11.00 -21.58
CA ASN A 523 -18.13 12.36 -21.90
C ASN A 523 -17.37 13.33 -20.97
N PRO A 524 -16.56 14.26 -21.49
CA PRO A 524 -15.83 15.22 -20.66
C PRO A 524 -16.75 16.21 -19.91
N ALA A 525 -18.02 16.30 -20.30
CA ALA A 525 -19.03 17.09 -19.57
C ALA A 525 -19.62 16.36 -18.35
N GLU A 526 -19.29 15.08 -18.14
CA GLU A 526 -19.75 14.31 -16.99
C GLU A 526 -18.69 14.32 -15.89
N TYR A 527 -19.14 14.49 -14.64
CA TYR A 527 -18.33 14.23 -13.46
C TYR A 527 -18.92 13.06 -12.69
N LEU A 528 -18.29 11.89 -12.86
CA LEU A 528 -18.75 10.66 -12.25
C LEU A 528 -18.14 10.50 -10.84
N CYS A 529 -18.85 11.01 -9.83
CA CYS A 529 -18.51 10.83 -8.42
C CYS A 529 -19.48 9.86 -7.73
N ASP A 530 -19.39 8.59 -8.09
CA ASP A 530 -20.22 7.54 -7.52
C ASP A 530 -19.33 6.43 -6.95
N GLU A 531 -19.13 6.49 -5.62
CA GLU A 531 -18.31 5.53 -4.86
C GLU A 531 -18.77 4.08 -5.07
N ASN A 532 -20.09 3.84 -5.11
CA ASN A 532 -20.62 2.50 -5.30
C ASN A 532 -20.37 2.03 -6.73
N HIS A 533 -20.46 2.91 -7.73
CA HIS A 533 -20.10 2.56 -9.10
C HIS A 533 -18.63 2.14 -9.23
N VAL A 534 -17.70 2.91 -8.65
CA VAL A 534 -16.26 2.57 -8.69
C VAL A 534 -15.99 1.28 -7.92
N ALA A 535 -16.55 1.13 -6.72
CA ALA A 535 -16.38 -0.07 -5.90
C ALA A 535 -16.95 -1.33 -6.59
N ASN A 536 -18.14 -1.25 -7.18
CA ASN A 536 -18.72 -2.36 -7.94
C ASN A 536 -17.84 -2.75 -9.13
N ARG A 537 -17.35 -1.77 -9.90
CA ARG A 537 -16.48 -2.04 -11.05
C ARG A 537 -15.15 -2.66 -10.63
N ALA A 538 -14.55 -2.19 -9.54
CA ALA A 538 -13.33 -2.79 -8.99
C ALA A 538 -13.56 -4.25 -8.58
N ALA A 539 -14.64 -4.52 -7.83
CA ALA A 539 -14.99 -5.86 -7.36
C ALA A 539 -15.29 -6.83 -8.53
N GLU A 540 -16.14 -6.44 -9.48
CA GLU A 540 -16.44 -7.28 -10.66
C GLU A 540 -15.19 -7.54 -11.50
N SER A 541 -14.33 -6.54 -11.68
CA SER A 541 -13.10 -6.68 -12.45
C SER A 541 -12.13 -7.66 -11.80
N LEU A 542 -12.00 -7.61 -10.47
CA LEU A 542 -11.16 -8.53 -9.70
C LEU A 542 -11.61 -9.98 -9.90
N ILE A 543 -12.90 -10.27 -9.69
CA ILE A 543 -13.42 -11.64 -9.83
C ILE A 543 -13.33 -12.14 -11.26
N ALA A 544 -13.71 -11.31 -12.24
CA ALA A 544 -13.65 -11.69 -13.64
C ALA A 544 -12.20 -11.95 -14.10
N ALA A 545 -11.23 -11.21 -13.56
CA ALA A 545 -9.82 -11.42 -13.82
C ALA A 545 -9.30 -12.74 -13.22
N LEU A 546 -9.75 -13.12 -12.01
CA LEU A 546 -9.39 -14.41 -11.41
C LEU A 546 -9.85 -15.60 -12.27
N ALA A 547 -11.03 -15.49 -12.86
CA ALA A 547 -11.58 -16.54 -13.72
C ALA A 547 -11.09 -16.49 -15.19
N SER A 548 -10.23 -15.54 -15.54
CA SER A 548 -9.78 -15.30 -16.92
C SER A 548 -8.25 -15.33 -17.01
N PRO A 549 -7.61 -16.52 -16.95
CA PRO A 549 -6.16 -16.64 -16.81
C PRO A 549 -5.35 -16.14 -18.01
N ARG A 550 -5.95 -15.94 -19.20
CA ARG A 550 -5.26 -15.35 -20.37
C ARG A 550 -5.40 -13.84 -20.45
N VAL A 551 -6.15 -13.24 -19.53
CA VAL A 551 -6.43 -11.80 -19.48
C VAL A 551 -5.73 -11.18 -18.28
N LYS A 552 -5.02 -10.07 -18.50
CA LYS A 552 -4.60 -9.16 -17.42
C LYS A 552 -5.52 -7.95 -17.39
N VAL A 553 -6.16 -7.69 -16.26
CA VAL A 553 -7.15 -6.60 -16.13
C VAL A 553 -6.54 -5.41 -15.41
N PHE A 554 -6.80 -4.20 -15.88
CA PHE A 554 -6.30 -2.97 -15.28
C PHE A 554 -7.42 -1.97 -15.04
N LEU A 555 -7.50 -1.41 -13.82
CA LEU A 555 -8.31 -0.23 -13.57
C LEU A 555 -7.56 1.02 -14.05
N ASP A 556 -8.24 1.88 -14.80
CA ASP A 556 -7.61 3.06 -15.39
C ASP A 556 -7.34 4.21 -14.40
N THR A 557 -7.77 4.10 -13.14
CA THR A 557 -7.72 5.17 -12.14
C THR A 557 -7.48 4.61 -10.73
N PHE A 558 -6.22 4.56 -10.30
CA PHE A 558 -5.85 4.18 -8.94
C PHE A 558 -6.13 5.28 -7.91
N MET A 559 -5.60 6.48 -8.16
CA MET A 559 -5.85 7.69 -7.38
C MET A 559 -6.75 8.63 -8.19
N ASP A 560 -7.64 9.35 -7.52
CA ASP A 560 -8.48 10.41 -8.08
C ASP A 560 -7.74 11.25 -9.11
N LEU A 561 -8.42 11.56 -10.22
CA LEU A 561 -7.97 12.59 -11.14
C LEU A 561 -8.99 13.72 -11.10
N ASP A 562 -8.70 14.74 -10.30
CA ASP A 562 -9.55 15.91 -10.06
C ASP A 562 -9.21 17.11 -10.96
N ARG A 563 -8.10 17.02 -11.70
CA ARG A 563 -7.61 18.05 -12.64
C ARG A 563 -7.61 17.49 -14.07
N GLY A 564 -8.23 18.20 -15.00
CA GLY A 564 -8.25 17.88 -16.44
C GLY A 564 -9.65 17.71 -17.03
N TYR A 565 -9.72 17.21 -18.27
CA TYR A 565 -10.96 17.10 -19.05
C TYR A 565 -11.94 16.03 -18.59
N PHE A 566 -11.48 15.03 -17.82
CA PHE A 566 -12.33 13.92 -17.35
C PHE A 566 -12.14 13.72 -15.84
N PRO A 567 -12.63 14.65 -14.99
CA PRO A 567 -12.53 14.48 -13.55
C PRO A 567 -13.25 13.21 -13.09
N ARG A 568 -12.68 12.51 -12.10
CA ARG A 568 -13.18 11.20 -11.62
C ARG A 568 -12.50 10.77 -10.32
N ILE A 569 -13.15 9.86 -9.62
CA ILE A 569 -12.61 9.22 -8.41
C ILE A 569 -11.97 7.86 -8.73
N GLY A 570 -10.97 7.49 -7.92
CA GLY A 570 -10.26 6.21 -7.99
C GLY A 570 -10.51 5.33 -6.75
N LEU A 571 -9.56 4.43 -6.49
CA LEU A 571 -9.52 3.63 -5.25
C LEU A 571 -9.02 4.42 -4.04
N TYR A 572 -8.24 5.48 -4.29
CA TYR A 572 -7.67 6.38 -3.30
C TYR A 572 -7.95 7.84 -3.68
N ASP A 573 -8.15 8.70 -2.70
CA ASP A 573 -8.28 10.14 -2.91
C ASP A 573 -6.93 10.81 -3.21
N ARG A 574 -6.92 12.12 -3.47
CA ARG A 574 -5.69 12.89 -3.74
C ARG A 574 -4.75 13.06 -2.53
N ARG A 575 -5.19 12.71 -1.31
CA ARG A 575 -4.34 12.56 -0.12
C ARG A 575 -3.82 11.13 0.02
N LEU A 576 -4.16 10.22 -0.89
CA LEU A 576 -3.91 8.78 -0.78
C LEU A 576 -4.55 8.18 0.48
N ASN A 577 -5.74 8.66 0.83
CA ASN A 577 -6.63 8.02 1.78
C ASN A 577 -7.53 7.04 1.01
N PRO A 578 -7.74 5.80 1.52
CA PRO A 578 -8.57 4.82 0.84
C PRO A 578 -9.99 5.36 0.65
N ARG A 579 -10.52 5.22 -0.56
CA ARG A 579 -11.95 5.39 -0.86
C ARG A 579 -12.67 4.04 -0.71
N LYS A 580 -13.99 4.01 -0.89
CA LYS A 580 -14.78 2.78 -0.80
C LYS A 580 -14.24 1.71 -1.75
N GLY A 581 -13.89 2.08 -2.98
CA GLY A 581 -13.31 1.16 -3.95
C GLY A 581 -12.00 0.51 -3.46
N GLY A 582 -11.13 1.27 -2.77
CA GLY A 582 -9.89 0.76 -2.19
C GLY A 582 -10.15 -0.22 -1.04
N HIS A 583 -11.11 0.09 -0.15
CA HIS A 583 -11.53 -0.84 0.90
C HIS A 583 -12.11 -2.14 0.34
N VAL A 584 -12.99 -2.04 -0.66
CA VAL A 584 -13.63 -3.20 -1.28
C VAL A 584 -12.59 -4.09 -1.96
N ALA A 585 -11.68 -3.50 -2.73
CA ALA A 585 -10.57 -4.25 -3.35
C ALA A 585 -9.73 -4.97 -2.28
N ARG A 586 -9.29 -4.25 -1.23
CA ARG A 586 -8.50 -4.81 -0.11
C ARG A 586 -9.16 -6.01 0.55
N HIS A 587 -10.40 -5.84 1.02
CA HIS A 587 -11.07 -6.89 1.80
C HIS A 587 -11.51 -8.06 0.90
N LEU A 588 -11.87 -7.80 -0.36
CA LEU A 588 -12.22 -8.85 -1.31
C LEU A 588 -10.99 -9.70 -1.65
N THR A 589 -9.87 -9.08 -2.01
CA THR A 589 -8.60 -9.79 -2.24
C THR A 589 -8.21 -10.62 -1.01
N GLY A 590 -8.26 -10.02 0.19
CA GLY A 590 -7.93 -10.72 1.43
C GLY A 590 -8.82 -11.93 1.73
N ALA A 591 -10.13 -11.80 1.49
CA ALA A 591 -11.07 -12.89 1.70
C ALA A 591 -10.83 -14.07 0.74
N LEU A 592 -10.49 -13.79 -0.52
CA LEU A 592 -10.25 -14.81 -1.54
C LEU A 592 -8.89 -15.49 -1.37
N ASN A 593 -7.83 -14.74 -1.02
CA ASN A 593 -6.49 -15.32 -0.79
C ASN A 593 -6.49 -16.36 0.34
N THR A 594 -7.40 -16.24 1.30
CA THR A 594 -7.50 -17.17 2.43
C THR A 594 -8.39 -18.39 2.15
N ARG A 595 -9.17 -18.40 1.05
CA ARG A 595 -10.25 -19.37 0.80
C ARG A 595 -10.30 -19.91 -0.64
N GLY A 596 -9.19 -19.80 -1.35
CA GLY A 596 -9.00 -20.32 -2.71
C GLY A 596 -9.20 -19.28 -3.81
N SER A 597 -8.19 -19.17 -4.67
CA SER A 597 -8.10 -18.21 -5.78
C SER A 597 -8.48 -18.78 -7.15
N ASP A 598 -8.73 -20.08 -7.24
CA ASP A 598 -9.16 -20.75 -8.47
C ASP A 598 -10.66 -20.53 -8.65
N ILE A 599 -11.03 -19.47 -9.37
CA ILE A 599 -12.42 -19.01 -9.48
C ILE A 599 -13.03 -19.41 -10.82
N GLU A 600 -14.24 -19.97 -10.77
CA GLU A 600 -15.14 -20.14 -11.91
C GLU A 600 -16.38 -19.24 -11.76
N LEU A 601 -16.77 -18.58 -12.86
CA LEU A 601 -17.92 -17.66 -12.87
C LEU A 601 -19.23 -18.44 -13.09
N ASP A 602 -20.26 -18.13 -12.29
CA ASP A 602 -21.58 -18.71 -12.45
C ASP A 602 -22.53 -17.72 -13.15
N ALA A 603 -23.46 -17.14 -12.40
CA ALA A 603 -24.54 -16.32 -12.91
C ALA A 603 -24.49 -14.91 -12.32
N VAL A 604 -24.97 -13.95 -13.11
CA VAL A 604 -25.25 -12.60 -12.64
C VAL A 604 -26.76 -12.37 -12.66
N THR A 605 -27.34 -12.05 -11.51
CA THR A 605 -28.76 -11.75 -11.38
C THR A 605 -28.98 -10.34 -10.82
N LYS A 606 -30.19 -9.81 -10.98
CA LYS A 606 -30.59 -8.51 -10.41
C LYS A 606 -31.84 -8.70 -9.57
N ARG A 607 -31.81 -8.23 -8.33
CA ARG A 607 -32.92 -8.39 -7.38
C ARG A 607 -32.97 -7.24 -6.38
N ALA A 608 -34.14 -6.66 -6.16
CA ALA A 608 -34.36 -5.62 -5.14
C ALA A 608 -33.36 -4.44 -5.18
N GLY A 609 -32.89 -4.06 -6.36
CA GLY A 609 -31.86 -3.01 -6.54
C GLY A 609 -30.42 -3.47 -6.28
N TRP A 610 -30.19 -4.77 -6.13
CA TRP A 610 -28.86 -5.38 -6.02
C TRP A 610 -28.53 -6.16 -7.28
N ARG A 611 -27.26 -6.12 -7.65
CA ARG A 611 -26.65 -7.03 -8.62
C ARG A 611 -25.92 -8.11 -7.81
N ILE A 612 -26.23 -9.37 -8.08
CA ILE A 612 -25.66 -10.52 -7.39
C ILE A 612 -24.82 -11.28 -8.41
N CYS A 613 -23.52 -11.33 -8.18
CA CYS A 613 -22.57 -12.07 -9.02
C CYS A 613 -22.14 -13.33 -8.27
N SER A 614 -22.64 -14.48 -8.71
CA SER A 614 -22.32 -15.79 -8.14
C SER A 614 -21.09 -16.39 -8.81
N PHE A 615 -20.24 -17.02 -8.02
CA PHE A 615 -19.03 -17.71 -8.47
C PHE A 615 -18.61 -18.76 -7.44
N HIS A 616 -17.70 -19.65 -7.80
CA HIS A 616 -17.21 -20.68 -6.90
C HIS A 616 -15.72 -20.96 -7.07
N SER A 617 -15.11 -21.46 -6.01
CA SER A 617 -13.82 -22.16 -6.01
C SER A 617 -14.07 -23.66 -5.77
N PRO A 618 -13.04 -24.53 -5.86
CA PRO A 618 -13.20 -25.95 -5.54
C PRO A 618 -13.75 -26.22 -4.13
N GLU A 619 -13.53 -25.31 -3.18
CA GLU A 619 -13.88 -25.50 -1.76
C GLU A 619 -15.12 -24.69 -1.34
N HIS A 620 -15.43 -23.60 -2.01
CA HIS A 620 -16.43 -22.63 -1.55
C HIS A 620 -17.27 -22.07 -2.69
N ARG A 621 -18.52 -21.72 -2.37
CA ARG A 621 -19.40 -20.94 -3.25
C ARG A 621 -19.60 -19.55 -2.67
N TYR A 622 -19.68 -18.57 -3.55
CA TYR A 622 -19.69 -17.15 -3.22
C TYR A 622 -20.82 -16.41 -3.93
N ASP A 623 -21.37 -15.40 -3.26
CA ASP A 623 -22.19 -14.37 -3.87
C ASP A 623 -21.62 -12.98 -3.55
N LEU A 624 -21.19 -12.26 -4.58
CA LEU A 624 -20.81 -10.85 -4.48
C LEU A 624 -22.06 -9.98 -4.66
N LEU A 625 -22.46 -9.30 -3.58
CA LEU A 625 -23.65 -8.45 -3.52
C LEU A 625 -23.24 -7.00 -3.77
N LEU A 626 -23.72 -6.45 -4.88
CA LEU A 626 -23.35 -5.12 -5.37
C LEU A 626 -24.58 -4.18 -5.39
N PRO A 627 -24.57 -3.06 -4.65
CA PRO A 627 -25.69 -2.13 -4.66
C PRO A 627 -25.74 -1.38 -6.00
N GLN A 628 -26.91 -1.28 -6.62
CA GLN A 628 -27.11 -0.44 -7.80
C GLN A 628 -27.34 1.04 -7.42
N ARG A 629 -27.37 1.93 -8.42
CA ARG A 629 -27.70 3.34 -8.18
C ARG A 629 -29.10 3.47 -7.57
N ASN A 630 -29.22 4.28 -6.52
CA ASN A 630 -30.46 4.59 -5.79
C ASN A 630 -31.09 3.41 -5.01
N THR A 631 -30.33 2.37 -4.67
CA THR A 631 -30.86 1.25 -3.87
C THR A 631 -31.12 1.68 -2.41
N ASP A 632 -32.38 1.56 -1.96
CA ASP A 632 -32.79 1.80 -0.57
C ASP A 632 -32.20 0.71 0.36
N ARG A 633 -31.91 1.07 1.61
CA ARG A 633 -31.39 0.18 2.67
C ARG A 633 -32.26 -1.06 2.89
N ARG A 634 -33.56 -0.96 2.58
CA ARG A 634 -34.55 -2.07 2.67
C ARG A 634 -34.35 -3.18 1.64
N GLY A 635 -33.59 -2.94 0.57
CA GLY A 635 -33.32 -3.96 -0.45
C GLY A 635 -32.43 -5.09 0.06
N LEU A 636 -31.47 -4.78 0.96
CA LEU A 636 -30.52 -5.77 1.45
C LEU A 636 -31.20 -6.83 2.32
N SER A 637 -32.11 -6.44 3.22
CA SER A 637 -32.82 -7.41 4.07
C SER A 637 -33.57 -8.45 3.26
N HIS A 638 -34.18 -8.07 2.12
CA HIS A 638 -34.83 -9.01 1.21
C HIS A 638 -33.88 -9.92 0.44
N VAL A 639 -32.61 -9.51 0.25
CA VAL A 639 -31.57 -10.35 -0.33
C VAL A 639 -31.01 -11.30 0.74
N LEU A 640 -30.85 -10.82 1.98
CA LEU A 640 -30.32 -11.61 3.11
C LEU A 640 -31.33 -12.58 3.73
N GLU A 641 -32.64 -12.29 3.65
CA GLU A 641 -33.73 -13.14 4.20
C GLU A 641 -33.73 -14.58 3.66
N GLU A 642 -33.15 -14.79 2.47
CA GLU A 642 -33.05 -16.10 1.83
C GLU A 642 -31.69 -16.78 2.04
N LEU A 643 -30.71 -16.05 2.59
CA LEU A 643 -29.41 -16.63 2.93
C LEU A 643 -29.54 -17.32 4.28
N SER A 644 -29.28 -18.62 4.30
CA SER A 644 -29.36 -19.45 5.51
C SER A 644 -28.01 -20.12 5.78
N GLY A 645 -27.41 -19.85 6.93
CA GLY A 645 -26.05 -20.32 7.22
C GLY A 645 -24.97 -19.49 6.51
N GLY A 646 -23.71 -19.87 6.69
CA GLY A 646 -22.57 -19.23 6.03
C GLY A 646 -22.08 -17.95 6.71
N GLU A 647 -21.25 -17.20 5.99
CA GLU A 647 -20.58 -15.99 6.48
C GLU A 647 -20.77 -14.84 5.50
N ILE A 648 -20.94 -13.63 6.02
CA ILE A 648 -21.01 -12.41 5.21
C ILE A 648 -19.95 -11.42 5.66
N ILE A 649 -19.23 -10.86 4.68
CA ILE A 649 -18.18 -9.87 4.87
C ILE A 649 -18.67 -8.54 4.29
N ASP A 650 -18.74 -7.51 5.13
CA ASP A 650 -18.90 -6.12 4.69
C ASP A 650 -17.56 -5.65 4.09
N LEU A 651 -17.51 -5.48 2.77
CA LEU A 651 -16.26 -5.22 2.06
C LEU A 651 -15.77 -3.77 2.23
N GLU A 652 -16.59 -2.85 2.76
CA GLU A 652 -16.15 -1.49 3.07
C GLU A 652 -15.42 -1.45 4.43
N THR A 653 -15.91 -2.20 5.42
CA THR A 653 -15.34 -2.20 6.79
C THR A 653 -14.40 -3.38 7.07
N GLY A 654 -14.51 -4.45 6.28
CA GLY A 654 -13.82 -5.73 6.49
C GLY A 654 -14.46 -6.60 7.57
N ARG A 655 -15.62 -6.21 8.12
CA ARG A 655 -16.29 -6.93 9.21
C ARG A 655 -16.94 -8.21 8.70
N THR A 656 -16.58 -9.33 9.32
CA THR A 656 -17.19 -10.64 9.05
C THR A 656 -18.29 -10.94 10.07
N THR A 657 -19.41 -11.49 9.60
CA THR A 657 -20.55 -11.90 10.43
C THR A 657 -21.01 -13.30 10.04
N CYS A 658 -21.05 -14.24 10.98
CA CYS A 658 -21.61 -15.56 10.76
C CYS A 658 -23.14 -15.50 10.83
N LEU A 659 -23.83 -16.09 9.85
CA LEU A 659 -25.29 -16.12 9.81
C LEU A 659 -25.79 -17.40 10.51
N THR A 660 -26.31 -17.25 11.72
CA THR A 660 -27.05 -18.33 12.41
C THR A 660 -28.55 -18.09 12.23
N GLY A 661 -29.30 -19.15 11.88
CA GLY A 661 -30.68 -19.06 11.41
C GLY A 661 -31.60 -18.20 12.29
N GLU A 662 -32.35 -17.32 11.63
CA GLU A 662 -33.31 -16.33 12.17
C GLU A 662 -32.72 -14.93 12.48
N ARG A 663 -32.58 -14.14 11.41
CA ARG A 663 -32.21 -12.71 11.33
C ARG A 663 -30.71 -12.40 11.42
N SER A 664 -30.12 -12.16 10.26
CA SER A 664 -28.80 -11.54 10.12
C SER A 664 -28.78 -10.20 10.86
N GLY A 665 -27.96 -10.06 11.91
CA GLY A 665 -27.69 -8.79 12.60
C GLY A 665 -26.92 -7.77 11.77
N VAL A 666 -26.94 -7.89 10.44
CA VAL A 666 -26.26 -7.00 9.49
C VAL A 666 -27.08 -5.72 9.39
N GLU A 667 -26.55 -4.62 9.89
CA GLU A 667 -27.12 -3.29 9.64
C GLU A 667 -27.07 -3.00 8.14
N GLY A 668 -28.23 -2.84 7.50
CA GLY A 668 -28.35 -2.62 6.06
C GLY A 668 -27.70 -1.32 5.59
N ARG A 669 -26.42 -1.38 5.20
CA ARG A 669 -25.70 -0.29 4.52
C ARG A 669 -25.72 -0.55 3.01
N ALA A 670 -25.80 0.52 2.23
CA ALA A 670 -25.72 0.43 0.76
C ALA A 670 -24.25 0.30 0.34
N THR A 671 -23.64 -0.84 0.65
CA THR A 671 -22.23 -1.17 0.38
C THR A 671 -22.08 -2.57 -0.21
N GLN A 672 -20.88 -2.93 -0.63
CA GLN A 672 -20.57 -4.22 -1.24
C GLN A 672 -20.39 -5.29 -0.15
N TYR A 673 -20.93 -6.48 -0.39
CA TYR A 673 -20.76 -7.62 0.53
C TYR A 673 -20.27 -8.84 -0.24
N LEU A 674 -19.43 -9.64 0.40
CA LEU A 674 -19.14 -11.01 -0.03
C LEU A 674 -19.86 -11.97 0.89
N TYR A 675 -20.81 -12.73 0.37
CA TYR A 675 -21.44 -13.84 1.06
C TYR A 675 -20.77 -15.15 0.67
N ILE A 676 -20.47 -15.96 1.67
CA ILE A 676 -19.80 -17.25 1.55
C ILE A 676 -20.79 -18.30 2.04
N HIS A 677 -21.15 -19.21 1.14
CA HIS A 677 -22.10 -20.28 1.42
C HIS A 677 -21.49 -21.30 2.41
N PRO A 678 -22.32 -21.95 3.24
CA PRO A 678 -21.88 -22.92 4.24
C PRO A 678 -21.23 -24.19 3.67
#